data_AF-A0A7Y1ZM26-F1
#
_entry.id   AF-A0A7Y1ZM26-F1
#
_cell.length_a   1.000
_cell.length_b   1.000
_cell.length_c   1.000
_cell.angle_alpha   90.00
_cell.angle_beta   90.00
_cell.angle_gamma   90.00
#
_symmetry.space_group_name_H-M   'P 1'
#
loop_
_entity.id
_entity.type
_entity.pdbx_description
1 polymer ?
#
loop_
_entity_poly.entity_id
_entity_poly.type
_entity_poly.pdbx_seq_one_letter_code
_entity_poly.pdbx_strand_id
1 'polypeptide(L)'
;NAAEDDAIIISGNTDAESGQIVTVELTDGNSTVSAPAPVQSDGSWAISATDISGFNDGPLSITADVSDIAGNSAVQAKNSLMLDNDLPALTAGDLGPVNNSTPILTGTTDEPAGATVVVTDTGGNPVCTALVISGFPDNTWACEPTNPLSEGVYSLTASISDVAGNISITVFMVDIDLDADDDGIPDNIEGTLDSDGDGIQDYLDIDSDNDGIPDSDEDTGLPVLSGIDSDGDNIDDAIDVDYTAGLDTDGDGIDDAFVLTDTDKDGIPNHLDSDSDGDGIADIIEGAVDTDLDGKPNYLDTDSDNDGIPDNIEDTASPILTGSDIDNDGIDDALDVDESAGTDANGNGIDDAFEPQDTDGDGIPDQLDPDSDDDGLPDALEAGVLPLLVGSDDDADGIDDAMDVDSTGGSDTNGNGVDDALEPLDTDGDGIPDYQEIDSDSDGILDGTEADVSGLDADGDNIDDAYDLDGGAEYSINGIAAIGATDTDSDGVPDYRDLDSDNDGLSDVTEAGLTDINGDGFADNGVTTSAPPNSDGTDASDYRDLDSDNNGTYDITESNAKAFDGDGDGQIDPSMASDTDGDGVPDVVDGEPTMRGIGSDTDGDGVPNSQDLDDDNDGIPDSVESRNAIDVDSDGDGIIDRLDLDSDNDGLPDSLEGAGSADGDADGDGVLDELTDSNSDGLADSVSPNMVPVDTDGDNAPDYIDLDSDADGITDLAESVKEVSTLDSDGNGMLDSTVDTDGDGLIEVVDPVSGGAVPGTPHSLFDLDGDGFLDYQDVDSDGDGFTDTLENGDFDGDGIQDRSQSEGELKTAVSGIGRTSAFILGSLVLLIFVRRLGSRAIQAPLVVTLGVCIVFTIVSPSTHAETMCQPGIEDNEFPDCWYVMGGIGITEVDPEGEANSWRTTGDNSEGLKLSIGYHFKPHWLAELSYTDAGAAELGNLNPAIGDTAEISYDIPALFLGYWLREPEQRLNAFGKVGISGIRNAASDERVPFENQTSVQLAFGIGAQWRIAPRWFARVEWDAFDRDANYVGLAIGAYLGGRDGSEKPAPVVEPVAQLSRHPASQPKLKPESSPTIQQAPAMNASQAAAVDVRLACNAFDRIDGGVQFLSNSDQLTSSAKLILTDAAQLLRAAPGSRIEVRAHTDSQGSESNNLSLSKRRARAVVIYLMSQGVLLEQLSARGYGETIPIASNSTSEGRAQNRRVEFIVLDNDHCLNEDR
;
A
#
# COMPACT_ATOMS: atom_id res chain seq x y z
N ASN A 1 -67.72 59.96 -16.72
CA ASN A 1 -67.81 58.52 -17.06
C ASN A 1 -68.76 57.94 -16.01
N ALA A 2 -68.63 56.69 -15.59
CA ALA A 2 -69.09 56.27 -14.26
C ALA A 2 -67.95 55.70 -13.42
N ALA A 3 -66.98 55.02 -14.04
CA ALA A 3 -65.69 54.76 -13.41
C ALA A 3 -65.06 56.08 -12.94
N GLU A 4 -64.72 56.11 -11.65
CA GLU A 4 -64.10 57.19 -10.87
C GLU A 4 -64.46 58.64 -11.29
N ASP A 5 -65.75 58.98 -11.28
CA ASP A 5 -66.22 60.37 -11.39
C ASP A 5 -66.98 60.80 -10.13
N ASP A 6 -66.22 61.17 -9.10
CA ASP A 6 -66.69 61.74 -7.82
C ASP A 6 -67.75 62.85 -8.00
N ALA A 7 -67.75 63.56 -9.14
CA ALA A 7 -68.50 64.81 -9.28
C ALA A 7 -69.06 65.07 -10.71
N ILE A 8 -70.12 64.35 -11.09
CA ILE A 8 -70.71 64.47 -12.44
C ILE A 8 -71.29 65.87 -12.77
N ILE A 9 -71.15 66.26 -14.05
CA ILE A 9 -71.73 67.49 -14.63
C ILE A 9 -73.03 67.14 -15.35
N ILE A 10 -74.15 67.74 -14.94
CA ILE A 10 -75.46 67.56 -15.58
C ILE A 10 -75.91 68.89 -16.19
N SER A 11 -76.34 68.87 -17.46
CA SER A 11 -76.76 70.07 -18.18
C SER A 11 -77.93 69.81 -19.13
N GLY A 12 -78.56 70.90 -19.58
CA GLY A 12 -79.67 70.84 -20.53
C GLY A 12 -80.14 72.21 -21.00
N ASN A 13 -81.33 72.23 -21.61
CA ASN A 13 -82.00 73.44 -22.07
C ASN A 13 -83.46 73.50 -21.60
N THR A 14 -84.03 74.70 -21.56
CA THR A 14 -85.45 74.97 -21.28
C THR A 14 -85.91 76.25 -21.99
N ASP A 15 -87.22 76.43 -22.16
CA ASP A 15 -87.86 77.65 -22.64
C ASP A 15 -88.39 78.57 -21.51
N ALA A 16 -88.20 78.17 -20.25
CA ALA A 16 -88.45 79.02 -19.08
C ALA A 16 -87.56 80.30 -19.10
N GLU A 17 -88.04 81.41 -18.52
CA GLU A 17 -87.32 82.67 -18.61
C GLU A 17 -85.97 82.67 -17.88
N SER A 18 -84.98 83.38 -18.42
CA SER A 18 -83.66 83.49 -17.80
C SER A 18 -83.74 84.07 -16.39
N GLY A 19 -83.06 83.41 -15.45
CA GLY A 19 -83.14 83.68 -14.02
C GLY A 19 -84.18 82.83 -13.26
N GLN A 20 -84.97 81.99 -13.94
CA GLN A 20 -85.62 80.86 -13.27
C GLN A 20 -84.59 79.81 -12.83
N ILE A 21 -84.98 78.99 -11.86
CA ILE A 21 -84.13 77.92 -11.31
C ILE A 21 -84.65 76.57 -11.79
N VAL A 22 -83.78 75.81 -12.46
CA VAL A 22 -83.95 74.37 -12.65
C VAL A 22 -83.49 73.69 -11.37
N THR A 23 -84.36 72.91 -10.74
CA THR A 23 -83.99 72.01 -9.64
C THR A 23 -83.67 70.66 -10.27
N VAL A 24 -82.42 70.22 -10.15
CA VAL A 24 -82.02 68.84 -10.47
C VAL A 24 -82.05 68.01 -9.19
N GLU A 25 -82.40 66.74 -9.30
CA GLU A 25 -82.48 65.76 -8.20
C GLU A 25 -81.86 64.44 -8.68
N LEU A 26 -80.92 63.90 -7.91
CA LEU A 26 -80.18 62.68 -8.17
C LEU A 26 -80.50 61.68 -7.06
N THR A 27 -80.83 60.42 -7.39
CA THR A 27 -81.12 59.37 -6.40
C THR A 27 -80.89 57.95 -6.93
N ASP A 28 -80.26 57.12 -6.10
CA ASP A 28 -80.16 55.65 -6.21
C ASP A 28 -81.38 54.93 -5.59
N GLY A 29 -82.26 55.67 -4.89
CA GLY A 29 -83.39 55.18 -4.10
C GLY A 29 -83.18 55.17 -2.58
N ASN A 30 -81.94 55.37 -2.11
CA ASN A 30 -81.56 55.44 -0.70
C ASN A 30 -81.10 56.85 -0.31
N SER A 31 -80.11 57.37 -1.04
CA SER A 31 -79.57 58.72 -0.97
C SER A 31 -80.31 59.66 -1.94
N THR A 32 -80.28 60.96 -1.67
CA THR A 32 -80.86 61.96 -2.60
C THR A 32 -80.12 63.30 -2.47
N VAL A 33 -79.56 63.79 -3.58
CA VAL A 33 -78.93 65.12 -3.68
C VAL A 33 -79.77 65.98 -4.63
N SER A 34 -79.98 67.25 -4.28
CA SER A 34 -80.68 68.20 -5.15
C SER A 34 -79.92 69.51 -5.31
N ALA A 35 -79.73 69.91 -6.57
CA ALA A 35 -78.85 70.99 -6.97
C ALA A 35 -79.59 72.01 -7.86
N PRO A 36 -79.62 73.32 -7.50
CA PRO A 36 -80.29 74.36 -8.27
C PRO A 36 -79.38 75.01 -9.33
N ALA A 37 -79.79 74.99 -10.60
CA ALA A 37 -79.12 75.68 -11.71
C ALA A 37 -79.95 76.86 -12.25
N PRO A 38 -79.39 78.08 -12.37
CA PRO A 38 -80.08 79.21 -12.99
C PRO A 38 -80.09 79.11 -14.53
N VAL A 39 -81.26 79.35 -15.13
CA VAL A 39 -81.45 79.39 -16.59
C VAL A 39 -80.76 80.61 -17.19
N GLN A 40 -79.86 80.38 -18.13
CA GLN A 40 -79.08 81.42 -18.81
C GLN A 40 -79.90 82.16 -19.88
N SER A 41 -79.35 83.25 -20.43
CA SER A 41 -80.06 84.12 -21.38
C SER A 41 -80.38 83.48 -22.74
N ASP A 42 -79.84 82.29 -23.02
CA ASP A 42 -80.07 81.47 -24.21
C ASP A 42 -80.94 80.22 -23.92
N GLY A 43 -81.42 80.05 -22.68
CA GLY A 43 -82.18 78.89 -22.24
C GLY A 43 -81.35 77.67 -21.84
N SER A 44 -80.01 77.77 -21.81
CA SER A 44 -79.15 76.72 -21.24
C SER A 44 -79.15 76.72 -19.71
N TRP A 45 -78.86 75.57 -19.11
CA TRP A 45 -78.62 75.40 -17.68
C TRP A 45 -77.64 74.25 -17.44
N ALA A 46 -76.87 74.33 -16.36
CA ALA A 46 -75.99 73.25 -15.90
C ALA A 46 -75.80 73.32 -14.38
N ILE A 47 -75.64 72.16 -13.76
CA ILE A 47 -74.98 72.00 -12.47
C ILE A 47 -73.56 71.50 -12.75
N SER A 48 -72.57 72.11 -12.11
CA SER A 48 -71.16 71.75 -12.24
C SER A 48 -70.73 70.95 -11.02
N ALA A 49 -70.01 69.85 -11.23
CA ALA A 49 -69.41 69.03 -10.18
C ALA A 49 -70.38 68.66 -9.05
N THR A 50 -71.34 67.79 -9.36
CA THR A 50 -72.29 67.28 -8.35
C THR A 50 -71.68 66.06 -7.69
N ASP A 51 -71.23 66.21 -6.46
CA ASP A 51 -70.74 65.12 -5.61
C ASP A 51 -71.71 63.92 -5.64
N ILE A 52 -71.20 62.76 -6.08
CA ILE A 52 -71.90 61.47 -6.08
C ILE A 52 -71.19 60.37 -5.29
N SER A 53 -70.10 60.69 -4.58
CA SER A 53 -69.35 59.74 -3.73
C SER A 53 -70.19 59.06 -2.63
N GLY A 54 -71.35 59.64 -2.28
CA GLY A 54 -72.28 59.15 -1.26
C GLY A 54 -73.55 58.44 -1.78
N PHE A 55 -73.56 57.96 -3.02
CA PHE A 55 -74.60 57.05 -3.54
C PHE A 55 -74.10 55.61 -3.55
N ASN A 56 -75.03 54.65 -3.54
CA ASN A 56 -74.73 53.23 -3.72
C ASN A 56 -74.72 52.89 -5.21
N ASP A 57 -73.95 51.88 -5.57
CA ASP A 57 -73.70 51.44 -6.94
C ASP A 57 -74.95 50.87 -7.63
N GLY A 58 -74.93 50.93 -8.96
CA GLY A 58 -76.07 50.65 -9.82
C GLY A 58 -76.80 51.91 -10.32
N PRO A 59 -78.13 51.84 -10.56
CA PRO A 59 -78.82 52.80 -11.43
C PRO A 59 -79.16 54.15 -10.75
N LEU A 60 -78.22 55.09 -10.78
CA LEU A 60 -78.41 56.48 -10.36
C LEU A 60 -79.42 57.21 -11.27
N SER A 61 -80.60 57.52 -10.75
CA SER A 61 -81.66 58.22 -11.47
C SER A 61 -81.52 59.75 -11.34
N ILE A 62 -81.65 60.45 -12.46
CA ILE A 62 -81.52 61.91 -12.56
C ILE A 62 -82.87 62.48 -13.00
N THR A 63 -83.38 63.48 -12.30
CA THR A 63 -84.57 64.23 -12.71
C THR A 63 -84.34 65.74 -12.65
N ALA A 64 -85.00 66.50 -13.52
CA ALA A 64 -84.87 67.95 -13.56
C ALA A 64 -86.23 68.64 -13.80
N ASP A 65 -86.53 69.63 -12.97
CA ASP A 65 -87.78 70.40 -12.95
C ASP A 65 -87.53 71.90 -12.97
N VAL A 66 -88.42 72.65 -13.63
CA VAL A 66 -88.39 74.12 -13.68
C VAL A 66 -89.82 74.66 -13.80
N SER A 67 -90.04 75.91 -13.41
CA SER A 67 -91.33 76.60 -13.61
C SER A 67 -91.12 78.00 -14.19
N ASP A 68 -92.09 78.49 -14.94
CA ASP A 68 -92.09 79.84 -15.52
C ASP A 68 -92.37 80.94 -14.46
N ILE A 69 -92.20 82.21 -14.85
CA ILE A 69 -92.46 83.36 -13.96
C ILE A 69 -93.94 83.53 -13.55
N ALA A 70 -94.86 82.78 -14.18
CA ALA A 70 -96.28 82.75 -13.84
C ALA A 70 -96.65 81.58 -12.89
N GLY A 71 -95.71 80.67 -12.61
CA GLY A 71 -95.90 79.51 -11.74
C GLY A 71 -96.43 78.25 -12.44
N ASN A 72 -96.28 78.15 -13.77
CA ASN A 72 -96.54 76.90 -14.50
C ASN A 72 -95.27 76.06 -14.54
N SER A 73 -95.33 74.82 -14.06
CA SER A 73 -94.20 73.88 -14.11
C SER A 73 -94.08 73.21 -15.48
N ALA A 74 -92.84 72.97 -15.91
CA ALA A 74 -92.52 72.15 -17.07
C ALA A 74 -92.87 70.66 -16.82
N VAL A 75 -92.68 69.82 -17.85
CA VAL A 75 -92.69 68.37 -17.67
C VAL A 75 -91.31 67.93 -17.19
N GLN A 76 -91.24 67.29 -16.03
CA GLN A 76 -90.01 66.74 -15.45
C GLN A 76 -89.20 65.95 -16.48
N ALA A 77 -87.97 66.38 -16.73
CA ALA A 77 -87.01 65.61 -17.52
C ALA A 77 -86.45 64.46 -16.66
N LYS A 78 -86.13 63.33 -17.29
CA LYS A 78 -85.56 62.16 -16.61
C LYS A 78 -84.41 61.57 -17.42
N ASN A 79 -83.37 61.12 -16.73
CA ASN A 79 -82.27 60.32 -17.26
C ASN A 79 -81.83 59.29 -16.20
N SER A 80 -80.92 58.39 -16.55
CA SER A 80 -80.28 57.46 -15.61
C SER A 80 -78.85 57.15 -16.05
N LEU A 81 -77.97 57.03 -15.08
CA LEU A 81 -76.60 56.54 -15.21
C LEU A 81 -76.50 55.21 -14.43
N MET A 82 -75.51 54.38 -14.72
CA MET A 82 -75.05 53.34 -13.77
C MET A 82 -73.84 53.94 -13.07
N LEU A 83 -73.84 53.99 -11.74
CA LEU A 83 -72.64 54.22 -10.93
C LEU A 83 -71.99 52.85 -10.66
N ASP A 84 -70.66 52.81 -10.68
CA ASP A 84 -69.85 51.62 -10.43
C ASP A 84 -68.51 52.11 -9.86
N ASN A 85 -68.40 52.13 -8.53
CA ASN A 85 -67.24 52.60 -7.76
C ASN A 85 -66.56 51.46 -6.97
N ASP A 86 -67.05 50.22 -7.07
CA ASP A 86 -66.35 49.06 -6.51
C ASP A 86 -65.06 48.83 -7.32
N LEU A 87 -63.90 48.84 -6.65
CA LEU A 87 -62.61 48.49 -7.24
C LEU A 87 -62.46 46.96 -7.29
N PRO A 88 -61.91 46.37 -8.37
CA PRO A 88 -61.63 44.94 -8.40
C PRO A 88 -60.59 44.57 -7.33
N ALA A 89 -60.76 43.41 -6.70
CA ALA A 89 -59.76 42.87 -5.78
C ALA A 89 -58.55 42.39 -6.59
N LEU A 90 -57.35 42.79 -6.18
CA LEU A 90 -56.10 42.33 -6.77
C LEU A 90 -55.11 42.04 -5.65
N THR A 91 -54.41 40.92 -5.77
CA THR A 91 -53.21 40.61 -4.98
C THR A 91 -52.08 40.21 -5.93
N ALA A 92 -50.86 40.38 -5.44
CA ALA A 92 -49.63 39.79 -5.94
C ALA A 92 -48.92 39.16 -4.73
N GLY A 93 -48.09 38.14 -4.94
CA GLY A 93 -47.09 37.74 -3.95
C GLY A 93 -45.87 38.63 -4.06
N ASP A 94 -45.25 38.96 -2.93
CA ASP A 94 -43.83 39.33 -2.93
C ASP A 94 -43.03 38.04 -3.21
N LEU A 95 -41.97 38.15 -4.01
CA LEU A 95 -40.90 37.15 -4.10
C LEU A 95 -39.72 37.68 -3.27
N GLY A 96 -39.02 36.79 -2.57
CA GLY A 96 -37.71 37.09 -1.98
C GLY A 96 -36.60 36.76 -2.97
N PRO A 97 -35.36 36.57 -2.49
CA PRO A 97 -34.25 36.02 -3.25
C PRO A 97 -34.68 34.86 -4.13
N VAL A 98 -34.31 34.92 -5.42
CA VAL A 98 -34.43 33.84 -6.38
C VAL A 98 -33.35 33.98 -7.44
N ASN A 99 -32.44 33.00 -7.51
CA ASN A 99 -31.69 32.72 -8.71
C ASN A 99 -32.66 32.24 -9.80
N ASN A 100 -33.20 33.22 -10.52
CA ASN A 100 -33.86 33.09 -11.81
C ASN A 100 -34.20 34.49 -12.35
N SER A 101 -33.62 34.89 -13.48
CA SER A 101 -33.82 36.21 -14.09
C SER A 101 -35.27 36.47 -14.59
N THR A 102 -36.07 35.41 -14.77
CA THR A 102 -37.43 35.44 -15.37
C THR A 102 -38.54 34.88 -14.47
N PRO A 103 -38.60 35.21 -13.16
CA PRO A 103 -39.34 34.43 -12.19
C PRO A 103 -40.86 34.56 -12.37
N ILE A 104 -41.60 33.48 -12.07
CA ILE A 104 -43.05 33.43 -12.33
C ILE A 104 -43.81 34.35 -11.36
N LEU A 105 -44.13 35.56 -11.82
CA LEU A 105 -44.86 36.56 -11.04
C LEU A 105 -46.34 36.15 -10.91
N THR A 106 -46.85 35.96 -9.68
CA THR A 106 -48.22 35.43 -9.45
C THR A 106 -49.08 36.26 -8.50
N GLY A 107 -50.40 36.05 -8.59
CA GLY A 107 -51.36 36.60 -7.65
C GLY A 107 -52.81 36.16 -7.89
N THR A 108 -53.75 36.83 -7.22
CA THR A 108 -55.20 36.53 -7.31
C THR A 108 -56.05 37.75 -7.59
N THR A 109 -57.27 37.52 -8.11
CA THR A 109 -58.29 38.57 -8.33
C THR A 109 -59.71 37.98 -8.30
N ASP A 110 -60.71 38.82 -8.08
CA ASP A 110 -62.13 38.46 -8.21
C ASP A 110 -62.70 38.72 -9.62
N GLU A 111 -61.97 39.42 -10.49
CA GLU A 111 -62.33 39.59 -11.90
C GLU A 111 -62.40 38.24 -12.66
N PRO A 112 -63.26 38.12 -13.68
CA PRO A 112 -63.55 36.84 -14.32
C PRO A 112 -62.40 36.36 -15.22
N ALA A 113 -62.24 35.05 -15.29
CA ALA A 113 -61.23 34.43 -16.15
C ALA A 113 -61.30 34.91 -17.62
N GLY A 114 -60.15 35.35 -18.15
CA GLY A 114 -60.03 36.08 -19.40
C GLY A 114 -59.96 37.61 -19.28
N ALA A 115 -60.05 38.17 -18.07
CA ALA A 115 -59.52 39.51 -17.77
C ALA A 115 -57.98 39.53 -17.89
N THR A 116 -57.38 40.72 -17.93
CA THR A 116 -55.94 40.91 -18.16
C THR A 116 -55.32 41.71 -17.02
N VAL A 117 -54.30 41.14 -16.38
CA VAL A 117 -53.42 41.84 -15.44
C VAL A 117 -52.22 42.36 -16.23
N VAL A 118 -51.77 43.58 -15.92
CA VAL A 118 -50.55 44.18 -16.48
C VAL A 118 -49.62 44.51 -15.31
N VAL A 119 -48.42 43.93 -15.32
CA VAL A 119 -47.33 44.24 -14.38
C VAL A 119 -46.45 45.31 -15.01
N THR A 120 -46.09 46.35 -14.26
CA THR A 120 -45.18 47.42 -14.71
C THR A 120 -44.06 47.69 -13.71
N ASP A 121 -42.93 48.17 -14.21
CA ASP A 121 -41.84 48.72 -13.41
C ASP A 121 -42.23 50.05 -12.72
N THR A 122 -41.28 50.63 -11.97
CA THR A 122 -41.46 51.94 -11.32
C THR A 122 -41.52 53.13 -12.31
N GLY A 123 -41.12 52.93 -13.56
CA GLY A 123 -41.24 53.89 -14.66
C GLY A 123 -42.60 53.88 -15.38
N GLY A 124 -43.39 52.82 -15.21
CA GLY A 124 -44.64 52.55 -15.91
C GLY A 124 -44.47 51.81 -17.25
N ASN A 125 -43.32 51.16 -17.49
CA ASN A 125 -43.10 50.24 -18.62
C ASN A 125 -43.67 48.85 -18.28
N PRO A 126 -44.30 48.13 -19.22
CA PRO A 126 -44.83 46.80 -18.96
C PRO A 126 -43.72 45.75 -18.84
N VAL A 127 -43.71 45.01 -17.73
CA VAL A 127 -42.82 43.86 -17.49
C VAL A 127 -43.46 42.59 -18.02
N CYS A 128 -44.70 42.29 -17.64
CA CYS A 128 -45.46 41.16 -18.21
C CYS A 128 -46.98 41.40 -18.22
N THR A 129 -47.71 40.56 -18.97
CA THR A 129 -49.18 40.61 -19.01
C THR A 129 -49.80 39.23 -18.88
N ALA A 130 -50.52 39.00 -17.78
CA ALA A 130 -51.19 37.73 -17.50
C ALA A 130 -52.66 37.76 -17.94
N LEU A 131 -53.19 36.60 -18.33
CA LEU A 131 -54.64 36.38 -18.40
C LEU A 131 -55.11 35.68 -17.11
N VAL A 132 -56.22 36.18 -16.55
CA VAL A 132 -56.82 35.58 -15.35
C VAL A 132 -57.37 34.18 -15.66
N ILE A 133 -57.00 33.19 -14.84
CA ILE A 133 -57.39 31.78 -14.94
C ILE A 133 -58.38 31.45 -13.83
N SER A 134 -59.38 30.61 -14.12
CA SER A 134 -60.39 30.22 -13.13
C SER A 134 -59.85 29.21 -12.12
N GLY A 135 -59.55 29.67 -10.91
CA GLY A 135 -59.16 28.85 -9.77
C GLY A 135 -60.32 28.53 -8.82
N PHE A 136 -59.98 27.98 -7.65
CA PHE A 136 -60.88 27.86 -6.50
C PHE A 136 -60.02 27.81 -5.21
N PRO A 137 -60.25 28.66 -4.20
CA PRO A 137 -61.41 29.54 -4.00
C PRO A 137 -61.53 30.72 -4.96
N ASP A 138 -60.41 31.32 -5.37
CA ASP A 138 -60.36 32.59 -6.11
C ASP A 138 -59.73 32.40 -7.52
N ASN A 139 -59.81 33.41 -8.39
CA ASN A 139 -59.16 33.35 -9.70
C ASN A 139 -57.69 33.76 -9.58
N THR A 140 -56.79 33.11 -10.32
CA THR A 140 -55.35 33.34 -10.28
C THR A 140 -54.85 34.01 -11.56
N TRP A 141 -53.71 34.68 -11.46
CA TRP A 141 -52.94 35.15 -12.62
C TRP A 141 -51.45 34.81 -12.42
N ALA A 142 -50.74 34.61 -13.52
CA ALA A 142 -49.30 34.35 -13.56
C ALA A 142 -48.72 34.89 -14.89
N CYS A 143 -47.53 35.48 -14.85
CA CYS A 143 -46.68 35.68 -16.03
C CYS A 143 -45.19 35.76 -15.64
N GLU A 144 -44.33 35.17 -16.46
CA GLU A 144 -42.90 35.48 -16.49
C GLU A 144 -42.69 36.90 -17.07
N PRO A 145 -41.61 37.62 -16.73
CA PRO A 145 -41.14 38.83 -17.42
C PRO A 145 -41.03 38.65 -18.95
N THR A 146 -41.21 39.73 -19.72
CA THR A 146 -41.18 39.67 -21.21
C THR A 146 -39.76 39.79 -21.78
N ASN A 147 -38.86 40.38 -21.02
CA ASN A 147 -37.42 40.16 -21.07
C ASN A 147 -36.96 39.97 -19.61
N PRO A 148 -35.80 39.36 -19.36
CA PRO A 148 -35.23 39.17 -18.03
C PRO A 148 -35.18 40.44 -17.15
N LEU A 149 -35.04 40.21 -15.85
CA LEU A 149 -34.73 41.21 -14.84
C LEU A 149 -33.26 41.05 -14.44
N SER A 150 -32.52 42.15 -14.53
CA SER A 150 -31.15 42.29 -14.02
C SER A 150 -31.07 42.19 -12.50
N GLU A 151 -29.87 42.21 -11.92
CA GLU A 151 -29.64 42.06 -10.47
C GLU A 151 -30.53 42.90 -9.52
N GLY A 152 -30.91 42.29 -8.39
CA GLY A 152 -31.39 42.95 -7.18
C GLY A 152 -32.87 43.40 -7.10
N VAL A 153 -33.14 44.27 -6.13
CA VAL A 153 -34.49 44.56 -5.59
C VAL A 153 -35.43 45.35 -6.54
N TYR A 154 -36.42 44.67 -7.13
CA TYR A 154 -37.51 45.31 -7.89
C TYR A 154 -38.73 45.68 -7.04
N SER A 155 -39.31 46.84 -7.34
CA SER A 155 -40.63 47.23 -6.85
C SER A 155 -41.62 47.29 -8.01
N LEU A 156 -42.36 46.19 -8.21
CA LEU A 156 -43.26 46.00 -9.34
C LEU A 156 -44.70 46.38 -9.00
N THR A 157 -45.45 46.87 -9.99
CA THR A 157 -46.87 47.24 -9.84
C THR A 157 -47.74 46.36 -10.72
N ALA A 158 -48.50 45.44 -10.13
CA ALA A 158 -49.57 44.73 -10.82
C ALA A 158 -50.83 45.60 -10.88
N SER A 159 -51.51 45.60 -12.03
CA SER A 159 -52.72 46.39 -12.28
C SER A 159 -53.80 45.60 -13.04
N ILE A 160 -55.07 45.83 -12.70
CA ILE A 160 -56.23 45.23 -13.37
C ILE A 160 -57.37 46.24 -13.52
N SER A 161 -58.09 46.18 -14.64
CA SER A 161 -59.30 46.97 -14.89
C SER A 161 -60.53 46.08 -14.92
N ASP A 162 -61.60 46.51 -14.26
CA ASP A 162 -62.91 45.89 -14.38
C ASP A 162 -63.61 46.22 -15.72
N VAL A 163 -64.85 45.74 -15.87
CA VAL A 163 -65.70 45.97 -17.06
C VAL A 163 -66.29 47.40 -17.12
N ALA A 164 -66.29 48.16 -16.03
CA ALA A 164 -66.75 49.56 -15.99
C ALA A 164 -65.62 50.56 -16.35
N GLY A 165 -64.38 50.18 -16.14
CA GLY A 165 -63.16 50.98 -16.29
C GLY A 165 -62.53 51.44 -14.97
N ASN A 166 -62.87 50.82 -13.83
CA ASN A 166 -62.22 51.03 -12.54
C ASN A 166 -60.91 50.22 -12.49
N ILE A 167 -59.82 50.84 -12.03
CA ILE A 167 -58.49 50.22 -12.04
C ILE A 167 -58.00 50.02 -10.60
N SER A 168 -57.72 48.77 -10.25
CA SER A 168 -57.06 48.42 -9.00
C SER A 168 -55.58 48.16 -9.27
N ILE A 169 -54.72 48.55 -8.32
CA ILE A 169 -53.27 48.37 -8.37
C ILE A 169 -52.77 47.80 -7.05
N THR A 170 -51.76 46.94 -7.12
CA THR A 170 -50.97 46.52 -5.95
C THR A 170 -49.49 46.62 -6.29
N VAL A 171 -48.69 46.98 -5.30
CA VAL A 171 -47.23 46.92 -5.38
C VAL A 171 -46.77 45.66 -4.66
N PHE A 172 -45.74 45.01 -5.19
CA PHE A 172 -45.05 43.87 -4.60
C PHE A 172 -43.56 43.98 -4.88
N MET A 173 -42.76 43.26 -4.12
CA MET A 173 -41.32 43.15 -4.30
C MET A 173 -40.95 41.86 -5.04
N VAL A 174 -39.83 41.90 -5.75
CA VAL A 174 -39.13 40.74 -6.30
C VAL A 174 -37.65 41.05 -6.07
N ASP A 175 -36.94 40.19 -5.35
CA ASP A 175 -35.48 40.18 -5.40
C ASP A 175 -35.07 39.20 -6.50
N ILE A 176 -34.01 39.57 -7.21
CA ILE A 176 -33.19 38.68 -8.03
C ILE A 176 -31.85 38.75 -7.30
N ASP A 177 -31.33 37.59 -6.93
CA ASP A 177 -29.95 37.39 -6.48
C ASP A 177 -29.46 36.25 -7.39
N LEU A 178 -28.33 36.44 -8.09
CA LEU A 178 -27.67 35.45 -8.95
C LEU A 178 -26.25 35.07 -8.45
N ASP A 179 -25.78 35.80 -7.43
CA ASP A 179 -24.75 35.47 -6.44
C ASP A 179 -25.42 35.82 -5.08
N ALA A 180 -25.22 35.03 -4.01
CA ALA A 180 -26.12 35.02 -2.84
C ALA A 180 -25.48 35.46 -1.50
N ASP A 181 -24.17 35.55 -1.52
CA ASP A 181 -23.15 35.69 -0.46
C ASP A 181 -22.45 37.07 -0.57
N ASP A 182 -22.43 37.62 -1.80
CA ASP A 182 -21.74 38.81 -2.32
C ASP A 182 -20.27 38.54 -2.81
N ASP A 183 -19.90 37.34 -3.30
CA ASP A 183 -18.51 36.97 -3.67
C ASP A 183 -18.05 37.51 -5.06
N GLY A 184 -18.63 37.05 -6.18
CA GLY A 184 -18.05 37.17 -7.52
C GLY A 184 -18.42 36.06 -8.51
N ILE A 185 -18.55 34.81 -8.04
CA ILE A 185 -19.02 33.64 -8.80
C ILE A 185 -20.57 33.64 -8.83
N PRO A 186 -21.26 33.13 -9.87
CA PRO A 186 -22.72 33.08 -9.91
C PRO A 186 -23.28 31.71 -9.52
N ASP A 187 -24.30 31.68 -8.65
CA ASP A 187 -25.09 30.56 -8.05
C ASP A 187 -25.25 29.27 -8.89
N ASN A 188 -25.18 29.39 -10.21
CA ASN A 188 -25.38 28.32 -11.18
C ASN A 188 -24.09 27.60 -11.58
N ILE A 189 -22.93 28.01 -11.06
CA ILE A 189 -21.61 27.47 -11.37
C ILE A 189 -21.21 26.49 -10.26
N GLU A 190 -20.98 27.00 -9.05
CA GLU A 190 -20.79 26.23 -7.80
C GLU A 190 -22.03 25.34 -7.58
N GLY A 191 -23.21 25.95 -7.68
CA GLY A 191 -24.44 25.23 -8.00
C GLY A 191 -25.28 24.81 -6.79
N THR A 192 -25.13 23.57 -6.30
CA THR A 192 -25.89 23.05 -5.13
C THR A 192 -25.23 21.82 -4.48
N LEU A 193 -23.91 21.75 -4.41
CA LEU A 193 -23.22 20.75 -3.59
C LEU A 193 -23.20 21.22 -2.12
N ASP A 194 -22.13 20.89 -1.40
CA ASP A 194 -21.89 20.85 0.04
C ASP A 194 -20.46 20.25 0.11
N SER A 195 -19.45 20.98 -0.41
CA SER A 195 -18.10 20.42 -0.72
C SER A 195 -17.33 20.06 0.55
N ASP A 196 -17.08 21.04 1.41
CA ASP A 196 -16.55 20.88 2.79
C ASP A 196 -17.49 20.02 3.68
N GLY A 197 -18.80 20.22 3.53
CA GLY A 197 -19.85 19.55 4.27
C GLY A 197 -20.30 20.19 5.59
N ASP A 198 -19.95 21.44 5.93
CA ASP A 198 -20.50 22.19 7.10
C ASP A 198 -22.05 22.13 7.15
N GLY A 199 -22.67 22.09 5.96
CA GLY A 199 -24.12 22.11 5.77
C GLY A 199 -24.72 23.50 5.51
N ILE A 200 -23.88 24.45 5.09
CA ILE A 200 -24.18 25.48 4.09
C ILE A 200 -24.28 24.75 2.74
N GLN A 201 -23.86 25.32 1.62
CA GLN A 201 -23.82 24.80 0.25
C GLN A 201 -23.02 25.84 -0.53
N ASP A 202 -22.01 25.44 -1.31
CA ASP A 202 -21.13 26.26 -2.16
C ASP A 202 -21.72 27.62 -2.59
N TYR A 203 -22.84 27.66 -3.35
CA TYR A 203 -23.58 28.89 -3.74
C TYR A 203 -24.18 29.79 -2.62
N LEU A 204 -23.73 29.63 -1.38
CA LEU A 204 -24.13 30.38 -0.18
C LEU A 204 -22.96 30.63 0.78
N ASP A 205 -21.75 30.14 0.48
CA ASP A 205 -20.54 30.39 1.26
C ASP A 205 -19.60 31.41 0.62
N ILE A 206 -18.36 31.48 1.10
CA ILE A 206 -17.29 32.43 0.74
C ILE A 206 -15.88 31.83 0.95
N ASP A 207 -15.85 30.50 1.05
CA ASP A 207 -14.86 29.57 1.62
C ASP A 207 -15.51 28.19 1.33
N SER A 208 -15.50 27.68 0.09
CA SER A 208 -16.42 26.60 -0.35
C SER A 208 -15.95 25.16 -0.04
N ASP A 209 -14.65 24.96 0.01
CA ASP A 209 -13.85 23.85 0.58
C ASP A 209 -13.42 24.18 2.03
N ASN A 210 -13.32 25.48 2.36
CA ASN A 210 -13.08 26.03 3.69
C ASN A 210 -11.64 25.77 4.20
N ASP A 211 -10.68 25.87 3.27
CA ASP A 211 -9.24 25.97 3.53
C ASP A 211 -8.88 27.30 4.26
N GLY A 212 -9.64 28.37 4.03
CA GLY A 212 -9.41 29.71 4.57
C GLY A 212 -9.04 30.78 3.54
N ILE A 213 -8.90 30.41 2.26
CA ILE A 213 -8.82 31.31 1.11
C ILE A 213 -10.24 31.48 0.53
N PRO A 214 -10.71 32.71 0.24
CA PRO A 214 -12.06 32.90 -0.30
C PRO A 214 -12.15 32.67 -1.82
N ASP A 215 -13.24 32.05 -2.29
CA ASP A 215 -13.56 31.75 -3.72
C ASP A 215 -13.25 32.93 -4.66
N SER A 216 -13.52 34.15 -4.16
CA SER A 216 -13.40 35.41 -4.88
C SER A 216 -11.97 35.99 -5.04
N ASP A 217 -11.00 35.48 -4.27
CA ASP A 217 -9.57 35.81 -4.39
C ASP A 217 -8.82 34.72 -5.20
N GLU A 218 -9.33 33.48 -5.26
CA GLU A 218 -8.82 32.38 -6.11
C GLU A 218 -9.29 32.47 -7.56
N ASP A 219 -10.61 32.49 -7.81
CA ASP A 219 -11.17 32.40 -9.17
C ASP A 219 -11.17 33.74 -9.91
N THR A 220 -9.97 34.29 -10.05
CA THR A 220 -9.68 35.57 -10.69
C THR A 220 -9.92 35.54 -12.20
N GLY A 221 -10.17 34.36 -12.79
CA GLY A 221 -10.53 34.16 -14.19
C GLY A 221 -11.84 34.84 -14.60
N LEU A 222 -12.80 34.96 -13.67
CA LEU A 222 -14.14 35.44 -13.98
C LEU A 222 -14.25 36.98 -14.17
N PRO A 223 -14.93 37.45 -15.23
CA PRO A 223 -15.12 38.88 -15.46
C PRO A 223 -16.33 39.41 -14.69
N VAL A 224 -16.08 40.27 -13.66
CA VAL A 224 -17.09 41.00 -12.86
C VAL A 224 -18.47 41.12 -13.54
N LEU A 225 -19.42 40.34 -13.04
CA LEU A 225 -20.71 40.07 -13.65
C LEU A 225 -21.47 41.36 -14.03
N SER A 226 -22.15 41.34 -15.17
CA SER A 226 -22.88 42.53 -15.65
C SER A 226 -24.21 42.74 -14.94
N GLY A 227 -24.73 41.70 -14.26
CA GLY A 227 -26.04 41.61 -13.66
C GLY A 227 -27.14 41.58 -14.70
N ILE A 228 -26.91 41.01 -15.89
CA ILE A 228 -27.80 40.96 -17.04
C ILE A 228 -27.69 39.60 -17.75
N ASP A 229 -28.60 38.68 -17.47
CA ASP A 229 -29.03 37.67 -18.44
C ASP A 229 -29.91 38.34 -19.52
N SER A 230 -29.57 38.23 -20.81
CA SER A 230 -30.41 38.72 -21.92
C SER A 230 -31.13 37.65 -22.75
N ASP A 231 -30.83 36.35 -22.63
CA ASP A 231 -31.52 35.26 -23.35
C ASP A 231 -32.68 34.67 -22.53
N GLY A 232 -32.42 34.32 -21.27
CA GLY A 232 -33.33 33.73 -20.30
C GLY A 232 -32.93 32.31 -19.84
N ASP A 233 -31.66 31.91 -19.94
CA ASP A 233 -31.13 30.63 -19.47
C ASP A 233 -30.42 30.69 -18.10
N ASN A 234 -30.30 31.90 -17.54
CA ASN A 234 -29.69 32.28 -16.25
C ASN A 234 -28.15 32.40 -16.23
N ILE A 235 -27.46 32.44 -17.38
CA ILE A 235 -26.04 32.85 -17.47
C ILE A 235 -25.96 34.37 -17.70
N ASP A 236 -24.93 35.07 -17.19
CA ASP A 236 -24.76 36.52 -17.38
C ASP A 236 -24.15 36.88 -18.75
N ASP A 237 -24.62 37.97 -19.40
CA ASP A 237 -24.12 38.56 -20.65
C ASP A 237 -22.57 38.81 -20.65
N ALA A 238 -21.91 38.82 -19.49
CA ALA A 238 -20.46 38.91 -19.34
C ALA A 238 -19.71 37.63 -19.75
N ILE A 239 -20.30 36.46 -19.47
CA ILE A 239 -19.71 35.11 -19.66
C ILE A 239 -20.47 34.24 -20.69
N ASP A 240 -21.76 34.49 -20.94
CA ASP A 240 -22.61 33.79 -21.94
C ASP A 240 -22.03 33.85 -23.36
N VAL A 241 -21.75 32.67 -23.93
CA VAL A 241 -21.15 32.51 -25.26
C VAL A 241 -21.99 33.07 -26.42
N ASP A 242 -23.33 33.09 -26.32
CA ASP A 242 -24.21 33.66 -27.35
C ASP A 242 -24.18 35.22 -27.31
N TYR A 243 -23.61 35.82 -26.24
CA TYR A 243 -23.34 37.26 -26.09
C TYR A 243 -21.89 37.69 -26.29
N THR A 244 -20.91 36.98 -25.71
CA THR A 244 -19.48 37.22 -25.95
C THR A 244 -19.11 36.93 -27.42
N ALA A 245 -19.74 35.89 -27.99
CA ALA A 245 -19.51 35.30 -29.29
C ALA A 245 -18.10 34.70 -29.50
N GLY A 246 -17.53 34.11 -28.44
CA GLY A 246 -16.28 33.34 -28.46
C GLY A 246 -16.46 31.88 -28.90
N LEU A 247 -16.15 30.92 -28.01
CA LEU A 247 -16.24 29.47 -28.25
C LEU A 247 -16.98 28.78 -27.09
N ASP A 248 -17.57 27.63 -27.38
CA ASP A 248 -18.26 26.73 -26.43
C ASP A 248 -17.88 25.33 -26.93
N THR A 249 -17.03 24.63 -26.18
CA THR A 249 -16.37 23.39 -26.62
C THR A 249 -16.95 22.13 -25.98
N ASP A 250 -17.42 22.20 -24.74
CA ASP A 250 -18.07 21.11 -24.01
C ASP A 250 -19.60 21.07 -24.18
N GLY A 251 -20.26 22.23 -24.22
CA GLY A 251 -21.70 22.40 -24.38
C GLY A 251 -22.45 22.99 -23.18
N ASP A 252 -21.80 23.71 -22.27
CA ASP A 252 -22.41 24.23 -21.03
C ASP A 252 -23.26 25.51 -21.25
N GLY A 253 -22.70 26.53 -21.92
CA GLY A 253 -23.27 27.86 -22.15
C GLY A 253 -22.30 29.04 -21.91
N ILE A 254 -21.17 28.81 -21.24
CA ILE A 254 -20.12 29.81 -20.97
C ILE A 254 -19.15 29.88 -22.18
N ASP A 255 -18.42 30.99 -22.32
CA ASP A 255 -17.36 31.14 -23.32
C ASP A 255 -16.06 30.46 -22.84
N ASP A 256 -15.42 29.61 -23.67
CA ASP A 256 -14.07 29.00 -23.44
C ASP A 256 -12.94 30.05 -23.15
N ALA A 257 -13.26 31.35 -23.08
CA ALA A 257 -12.39 32.46 -22.74
C ALA A 257 -12.60 33.01 -21.31
N PHE A 258 -13.57 32.45 -20.57
CA PHE A 258 -13.89 32.68 -19.16
C PHE A 258 -14.18 31.32 -18.53
N VAL A 259 -13.14 30.46 -18.53
CA VAL A 259 -13.12 29.26 -17.69
C VAL A 259 -12.98 29.73 -16.24
N LEU A 260 -13.43 28.89 -15.31
CA LEU A 260 -13.00 28.95 -13.92
C LEU A 260 -11.49 28.75 -13.85
N THR A 261 -10.90 29.15 -12.74
CA THR A 261 -9.51 28.83 -12.42
C THR A 261 -9.45 27.34 -12.05
N ASP A 262 -8.45 26.66 -12.61
CA ASP A 262 -8.31 25.20 -12.75
C ASP A 262 -6.81 24.99 -13.05
N THR A 263 -5.97 25.01 -12.01
CA THR A 263 -4.50 25.16 -12.14
C THR A 263 -3.81 23.82 -12.43
N ASP A 264 -4.12 22.77 -11.68
CA ASP A 264 -3.61 21.39 -11.89
C ASP A 264 -4.17 20.74 -13.19
N LYS A 265 -5.42 21.05 -13.54
CA LYS A 265 -6.21 20.53 -14.67
C LYS A 265 -6.82 19.11 -14.48
N ASP A 266 -7.06 18.64 -13.25
CA ASP A 266 -7.98 17.52 -12.95
C ASP A 266 -9.37 17.80 -13.52
N GLY A 267 -9.84 19.03 -13.33
CA GLY A 267 -11.18 19.51 -13.68
C GLY A 267 -12.13 19.71 -12.49
N ILE A 268 -11.61 19.72 -11.26
CA ILE A 268 -12.14 20.51 -10.15
C ILE A 268 -11.61 21.96 -10.29
N PRO A 269 -12.43 23.00 -10.12
CA PRO A 269 -11.95 24.39 -10.03
C PRO A 269 -11.37 24.68 -8.64
N ASN A 270 -10.35 25.54 -8.55
CA ASN A 270 -9.64 25.88 -7.31
C ASN A 270 -10.55 26.09 -6.08
N HIS A 271 -11.60 26.92 -6.20
CA HIS A 271 -12.59 27.20 -5.13
C HIS A 271 -13.53 26.04 -4.75
N LEU A 272 -13.17 24.80 -5.13
CA LEU A 272 -13.80 23.55 -4.74
C LEU A 272 -12.75 22.44 -4.53
N ASP A 273 -11.46 22.78 -4.49
CA ASP A 273 -10.32 21.89 -4.26
C ASP A 273 -9.56 22.28 -2.99
N SER A 274 -8.60 21.46 -2.57
CA SER A 274 -7.86 21.66 -1.31
C SER A 274 -6.34 21.58 -1.49
N ASP A 275 -5.92 21.45 -2.75
CA ASP A 275 -4.59 21.17 -3.28
C ASP A 275 -4.62 21.73 -4.72
N SER A 276 -4.59 23.07 -4.82
CA SER A 276 -5.08 23.86 -5.96
C SER A 276 -4.30 23.71 -7.26
N ASP A 277 -3.00 23.40 -7.17
CA ASP A 277 -2.14 23.14 -8.32
C ASP A 277 -1.58 21.71 -8.40
N GLY A 278 -1.90 20.87 -7.40
CA GLY A 278 -1.79 19.41 -7.45
C GLY A 278 -0.46 18.85 -6.96
N ASP A 279 0.34 19.62 -6.23
CA ASP A 279 1.67 19.23 -5.77
C ASP A 279 1.63 18.26 -4.56
N GLY A 280 0.52 18.22 -3.82
CA GLY A 280 0.30 17.35 -2.67
C GLY A 280 0.38 18.01 -1.28
N ILE A 281 0.75 19.29 -1.23
CA ILE A 281 0.55 20.20 -0.09
C ILE A 281 -0.93 20.68 -0.14
N ALA A 282 -1.35 21.54 0.78
CA ALA A 282 -2.72 22.03 0.85
C ALA A 282 -2.78 23.56 0.94
N ASP A 283 -3.73 24.18 0.25
CA ASP A 283 -3.93 25.64 0.17
C ASP A 283 -3.96 26.34 1.54
N ILE A 284 -4.50 25.65 2.57
CA ILE A 284 -4.56 26.09 3.98
C ILE A 284 -3.18 26.22 4.66
N ILE A 285 -2.19 25.49 4.18
CA ILE A 285 -0.81 25.45 4.68
C ILE A 285 0.01 26.59 4.07
N GLU A 286 0.06 26.66 2.73
CA GLU A 286 0.85 27.66 1.99
C GLU A 286 0.20 29.05 2.07
N GLY A 287 -1.12 29.09 1.85
CA GLY A 287 -1.97 30.25 1.91
C GLY A 287 -1.81 31.23 0.75
N ALA A 288 -2.75 32.19 0.67
CA ALA A 288 -2.75 33.29 -0.30
C ALA A 288 -1.69 34.40 -0.05
N VAL A 289 -0.44 33.98 0.24
CA VAL A 289 0.78 34.79 0.10
C VAL A 289 1.24 34.70 -1.37
N ASP A 290 2.27 35.46 -1.72
CA ASP A 290 2.85 35.67 -3.05
C ASP A 290 4.33 35.93 -2.71
N THR A 291 5.09 34.84 -2.50
CA THR A 291 6.44 34.87 -1.87
C THR A 291 7.49 35.44 -2.83
N ASP A 292 7.63 34.90 -4.04
CA ASP A 292 8.58 35.40 -5.06
C ASP A 292 8.16 36.73 -5.74
N LEU A 293 6.88 37.11 -5.67
CA LEU A 293 6.32 38.32 -6.31
C LEU A 293 6.31 38.31 -7.86
N ASP A 294 6.33 37.15 -8.54
CA ASP A 294 5.90 36.95 -9.94
C ASP A 294 4.47 37.47 -10.12
N GLY A 295 3.60 37.07 -9.18
CA GLY A 295 2.17 37.34 -9.16
C GLY A 295 1.28 36.12 -9.35
N LYS A 296 1.82 34.91 -9.25
CA LYS A 296 1.11 33.75 -8.66
C LYS A 296 1.18 33.84 -7.12
N PRO A 297 0.11 33.47 -6.40
CA PRO A 297 0.18 33.07 -5.00
C PRO A 297 0.82 31.69 -4.82
N ASN A 298 1.27 31.38 -3.59
CA ASN A 298 1.92 30.12 -3.22
C ASN A 298 1.07 28.88 -3.58
N TYR A 299 -0.19 28.83 -3.13
CA TYR A 299 -1.21 27.80 -3.50
C TYR A 299 -1.55 27.66 -4.99
N LEU A 300 -0.80 28.33 -5.87
CA LEU A 300 -0.89 28.27 -7.32
C LEU A 300 0.51 28.20 -7.97
N ASP A 301 1.58 27.96 -7.21
CA ASP A 301 2.99 27.87 -7.61
C ASP A 301 3.79 26.78 -6.87
N THR A 302 3.87 25.60 -7.48
CA THR A 302 4.82 24.47 -7.25
C THR A 302 6.35 24.82 -7.28
N ASP A 303 6.72 26.05 -6.93
CA ASP A 303 8.06 26.69 -6.94
C ASP A 303 7.88 28.07 -6.23
N SER A 304 7.36 28.06 -4.99
CA SER A 304 6.79 29.23 -4.29
C SER A 304 7.73 30.43 -4.15
N ASP A 305 9.02 30.18 -4.03
CA ASP A 305 10.05 31.18 -3.76
C ASP A 305 10.92 31.54 -5.00
N ASN A 306 10.87 30.68 -6.03
CA ASN A 306 11.57 30.76 -7.31
C ASN A 306 13.10 30.53 -7.29
N ASP A 307 13.60 29.67 -6.40
CA ASP A 307 14.97 29.17 -6.41
C ASP A 307 15.19 28.13 -7.55
N GLY A 308 14.32 27.14 -7.67
CA GLY A 308 14.33 26.02 -8.62
C GLY A 308 14.15 24.60 -8.05
N ILE A 309 13.89 24.45 -6.75
CA ILE A 309 13.34 23.27 -6.07
C ILE A 309 11.79 23.40 -6.07
N PRO A 310 11.00 22.31 -6.12
CA PRO A 310 9.55 22.36 -5.93
C PRO A 310 9.16 22.10 -4.47
N ASP A 311 8.13 22.82 -4.00
CA ASP A 311 7.64 22.78 -2.62
C ASP A 311 7.43 21.34 -2.07
N ASN A 312 6.90 20.41 -2.87
CA ASN A 312 6.69 19.01 -2.48
C ASN A 312 7.96 18.12 -2.35
N ILE A 313 9.14 18.64 -2.70
CA ILE A 313 10.44 18.02 -2.39
C ILE A 313 10.96 18.52 -1.03
N GLU A 314 10.62 19.75 -0.65
CA GLU A 314 11.04 20.41 0.59
C GLU A 314 10.12 20.03 1.76
N ASP A 315 8.80 20.17 1.59
CA ASP A 315 7.81 19.74 2.56
C ASP A 315 7.49 18.24 2.47
N THR A 316 8.42 17.44 2.96
CA THR A 316 8.21 16.00 3.17
C THR A 316 7.35 15.67 4.42
N ALA A 317 6.87 16.69 5.16
CA ALA A 317 6.06 16.53 6.37
C ALA A 317 4.55 16.51 6.07
N SER A 318 4.10 17.26 5.06
CA SER A 318 2.71 17.33 4.62
C SER A 318 2.20 15.99 4.05
N PRO A 319 1.10 15.43 4.59
CA PRO A 319 0.52 14.18 4.10
C PRO A 319 -0.53 14.41 3.00
N ILE A 320 -0.29 13.84 1.81
CA ILE A 320 -1.22 13.78 0.66
C ILE A 320 -2.69 13.61 1.13
N LEU A 321 -3.54 14.56 0.75
CA LEU A 321 -4.92 14.67 1.20
C LEU A 321 -5.79 13.46 0.82
N THR A 322 -6.80 13.15 1.64
CA THR A 322 -7.67 11.98 1.44
C THR A 322 -9.05 12.28 0.86
N GLY A 323 -9.39 13.56 0.66
CA GLY A 323 -10.71 14.02 0.23
C GLY A 323 -11.81 13.59 1.19
N SER A 324 -11.55 13.66 2.49
CA SER A 324 -12.41 13.16 3.57
C SER A 324 -12.26 13.99 4.85
N ASP A 325 -13.25 14.84 5.16
CA ASP A 325 -13.48 15.39 6.51
C ASP A 325 -14.59 14.58 7.23
N ILE A 326 -14.31 14.13 8.48
CA ILE A 326 -15.24 13.38 9.32
C ILE A 326 -16.04 14.20 10.37
N ASP A 327 -15.58 15.38 10.80
CA ASP A 327 -16.29 16.24 11.79
C ASP A 327 -17.10 17.38 11.14
N ASN A 328 -16.71 17.77 9.92
CA ASN A 328 -17.17 18.90 9.12
C ASN A 328 -16.74 20.26 9.72
N ASP A 329 -15.44 20.54 9.67
CA ASP A 329 -14.84 21.85 9.99
C ASP A 329 -13.75 22.37 9.04
N GLY A 330 -13.42 21.67 7.95
CA GLY A 330 -12.63 22.18 6.79
C GLY A 330 -11.26 21.55 6.59
N ILE A 331 -10.81 20.73 7.53
CA ILE A 331 -9.47 20.11 7.49
C ILE A 331 -9.62 18.63 7.14
N ASP A 332 -8.83 18.11 6.21
CA ASP A 332 -8.87 16.69 5.81
C ASP A 332 -8.46 15.77 6.99
N ASP A 333 -9.06 14.57 7.05
CA ASP A 333 -8.72 13.48 7.98
C ASP A 333 -7.19 13.14 8.00
N ALA A 334 -6.42 13.55 6.98
CA ALA A 334 -4.96 13.48 6.92
C ALA A 334 -4.25 14.47 7.86
N LEU A 335 -4.70 15.73 7.89
CA LEU A 335 -4.08 16.85 8.62
C LEU A 335 -4.68 17.10 10.01
N ASP A 336 -5.96 16.78 10.20
CA ASP A 336 -6.74 17.13 11.40
C ASP A 336 -6.18 16.55 12.72
N VAL A 337 -6.05 17.41 13.73
CA VAL A 337 -5.61 17.08 15.10
C VAL A 337 -6.64 16.26 15.92
N ASP A 338 -7.94 16.21 15.56
CA ASP A 338 -8.97 15.44 16.28
C ASP A 338 -8.91 13.93 15.98
N GLU A 339 -8.84 13.50 14.70
CA GLU A 339 -8.72 12.07 14.34
C GLU A 339 -7.27 11.54 14.41
N SER A 340 -6.24 12.33 14.06
CA SER A 340 -4.82 11.98 14.35
C SER A 340 -4.56 11.85 15.86
N ALA A 341 -5.26 12.67 16.65
CA ALA A 341 -5.18 12.81 18.10
C ALA A 341 -3.79 13.25 18.62
N GLY A 342 -3.06 14.04 17.84
CA GLY A 342 -1.73 14.58 18.16
C GLY A 342 -1.73 15.82 19.05
N THR A 343 -1.09 16.90 18.60
CA THR A 343 -0.91 18.17 19.33
C THR A 343 -1.22 19.36 18.44
N ASP A 344 -2.04 20.27 18.93
CA ASP A 344 -2.22 21.62 18.37
C ASP A 344 -1.61 22.60 19.39
N ALA A 345 -0.50 23.25 19.03
CA ALA A 345 0.19 24.23 19.85
C ALA A 345 -0.17 25.68 19.47
N ASN A 346 -0.42 25.95 18.19
CA ASN A 346 -0.61 27.30 17.66
C ASN A 346 -2.09 27.76 17.68
N GLY A 347 -3.04 26.84 17.46
CA GLY A 347 -4.48 27.05 17.49
C GLY A 347 -5.21 27.00 16.14
N ASN A 348 -4.62 26.45 15.08
CA ASN A 348 -5.21 26.33 13.74
C ASN A 348 -6.21 25.16 13.64
N GLY A 349 -5.77 23.92 13.88
CA GLY A 349 -6.57 22.69 13.74
C GLY A 349 -5.78 21.51 13.14
N ILE A 350 -4.65 21.79 12.50
CA ILE A 350 -3.69 20.80 11.98
C ILE A 350 -2.87 20.24 13.16
N ASP A 351 -2.36 19.01 13.05
CA ASP A 351 -1.40 18.43 14.00
C ASP A 351 -0.01 19.08 13.82
N ASP A 352 0.67 19.47 14.92
CA ASP A 352 2.06 20.00 14.99
C ASP A 352 3.12 19.02 14.40
N ALA A 353 2.70 17.93 13.76
CA ALA A 353 3.49 16.88 13.13
C ALA A 353 3.22 16.73 11.61
N PHE A 354 2.34 17.59 11.07
CA PHE A 354 2.01 17.75 9.65
C PHE A 354 1.95 19.25 9.27
N GLU A 355 2.61 20.11 10.07
CA GLU A 355 2.98 21.45 9.60
C GLU A 355 4.33 21.30 8.84
N PRO A 356 4.58 22.14 7.82
CA PRO A 356 5.84 22.12 7.05
C PRO A 356 7.11 22.13 7.89
N GLN A 357 8.22 21.78 7.25
CA GLN A 357 9.54 21.90 7.85
C GLN A 357 9.93 23.38 8.03
N ASP A 358 10.77 23.66 9.05
CA ASP A 358 11.24 24.99 9.52
C ASP A 358 12.63 24.71 10.11
N THR A 359 13.62 24.55 9.21
CA THR A 359 14.91 23.90 9.47
C THR A 359 15.82 24.71 10.39
N ASP A 360 16.04 26.02 10.14
CA ASP A 360 16.75 26.92 11.06
C ASP A 360 15.94 27.24 12.35
N GLY A 361 14.61 27.41 12.21
CA GLY A 361 13.69 27.79 13.28
C GLY A 361 13.38 29.29 13.43
N ASP A 362 13.51 30.12 12.38
CA ASP A 362 13.01 31.50 12.31
C ASP A 362 11.47 31.51 12.37
N GLY A 363 10.84 30.57 11.67
CA GLY A 363 9.40 30.48 11.43
C GLY A 363 8.95 30.98 10.05
N ILE A 364 9.80 30.82 9.04
CA ILE A 364 9.43 30.67 7.62
C ILE A 364 9.61 29.18 7.30
N PRO A 365 8.66 28.50 6.63
CA PRO A 365 8.86 27.14 6.16
C PRO A 365 9.94 27.01 5.10
N ASP A 366 10.60 25.86 5.02
CA ASP A 366 11.69 25.56 4.07
C ASP A 366 11.27 25.94 2.62
N GLN A 367 10.11 25.48 2.13
CA GLN A 367 9.63 25.80 0.77
C GLN A 367 9.33 27.29 0.49
N LEU A 368 9.45 28.15 1.50
CA LEU A 368 9.23 29.59 1.43
C LEU A 368 10.46 30.42 1.83
N ASP A 369 11.63 29.81 2.10
CA ASP A 369 12.87 30.49 2.55
C ASP A 369 14.11 30.10 1.70
N PRO A 370 14.68 30.98 0.85
CA PRO A 370 15.79 30.69 -0.06
C PRO A 370 17.19 30.52 0.60
N ASP A 371 17.23 30.15 1.89
CA ASP A 371 18.42 30.01 2.75
C ASP A 371 17.97 29.17 3.98
N SER A 372 17.53 27.93 3.74
CA SER A 372 16.73 27.10 4.69
C SER A 372 17.38 26.84 6.06
N ASP A 373 18.68 27.11 6.23
CA ASP A 373 19.46 26.78 7.43
C ASP A 373 20.16 27.98 8.15
N ASP A 374 20.05 29.22 7.65
CA ASP A 374 20.77 30.45 8.11
C ASP A 374 22.32 30.32 8.03
N ASP A 375 22.86 29.57 7.06
CA ASP A 375 24.29 29.64 6.69
C ASP A 375 24.66 30.96 5.99
N GLY A 376 23.80 31.43 5.07
CA GLY A 376 24.07 32.56 4.17
C GLY A 376 24.44 32.17 2.72
N LEU A 377 24.26 30.90 2.36
CA LEU A 377 24.24 30.39 0.98
C LEU A 377 22.78 30.15 0.54
N PRO A 378 22.47 30.19 -0.77
CA PRO A 378 21.10 30.04 -1.26
C PRO A 378 20.81 28.65 -1.86
N ASP A 379 19.76 27.99 -1.38
CA ASP A 379 19.35 26.60 -1.64
C ASP A 379 19.59 26.10 -3.09
N ALA A 380 19.21 26.86 -4.13
CA ALA A 380 19.49 26.58 -5.56
C ALA A 380 20.99 26.63 -5.99
N LEU A 381 21.92 26.76 -5.04
CA LEU A 381 23.35 26.55 -5.20
C LEU A 381 23.79 25.20 -4.58
N GLU A 382 23.28 24.92 -3.38
CA GLU A 382 23.38 23.68 -2.61
C GLU A 382 22.72 22.54 -3.39
N ALA A 383 21.39 22.54 -3.56
CA ALA A 383 20.62 21.55 -4.32
C ALA A 383 21.14 21.31 -5.76
N GLY A 384 21.88 22.28 -6.32
CA GLY A 384 22.78 22.07 -7.44
C GLY A 384 22.24 22.63 -8.76
N VAL A 385 22.64 22.04 -9.89
CA VAL A 385 22.27 22.58 -11.22
C VAL A 385 20.94 22.01 -11.71
N LEU A 386 19.89 22.27 -10.92
CA LEU A 386 18.51 21.91 -11.23
C LEU A 386 17.98 22.64 -12.49
N PRO A 387 16.96 22.09 -13.16
CA PRO A 387 16.35 22.70 -14.33
C PRO A 387 15.23 23.65 -13.92
N LEU A 388 15.36 24.95 -14.23
CA LEU A 388 14.31 25.96 -14.02
C LEU A 388 12.90 25.43 -14.33
N LEU A 389 12.11 25.31 -13.28
CA LEU A 389 10.69 24.94 -13.26
C LEU A 389 9.87 26.00 -14.03
N VAL A 390 8.73 25.58 -14.60
CA VAL A 390 7.93 26.44 -15.49
C VAL A 390 6.42 26.24 -15.34
N GLY A 391 5.97 25.61 -14.24
CA GLY A 391 4.56 25.28 -13.98
C GLY A 391 3.94 24.48 -15.13
N SER A 392 4.62 23.43 -15.58
CA SER A 392 4.23 22.62 -16.74
C SER A 392 4.24 21.12 -16.44
N ASP A 393 3.20 20.65 -15.76
CA ASP A 393 2.82 19.23 -15.73
C ASP A 393 1.86 18.91 -16.91
N ASP A 394 2.16 17.88 -17.72
CA ASP A 394 1.34 17.40 -18.88
C ASP A 394 0.50 16.12 -18.56
N ASP A 395 0.57 15.53 -17.35
CA ASP A 395 -0.26 14.37 -16.94
C ASP A 395 -0.86 14.32 -15.50
N ALA A 396 -0.61 15.35 -14.68
CA ALA A 396 -1.20 15.69 -13.38
C ALA A 396 -0.85 14.71 -12.25
N ASP A 397 0.41 14.76 -11.79
CA ASP A 397 0.89 14.08 -10.58
C ASP A 397 1.79 14.91 -9.64
N GLY A 398 1.92 16.23 -9.90
CA GLY A 398 2.52 17.20 -8.97
C GLY A 398 3.97 17.57 -9.27
N ILE A 399 4.53 17.11 -10.39
CA ILE A 399 5.95 17.29 -10.73
C ILE A 399 6.08 17.91 -12.15
N ASP A 400 6.85 18.99 -12.30
CA ASP A 400 7.04 19.66 -13.60
C ASP A 400 7.73 18.73 -14.65
N ASP A 401 7.31 18.82 -15.91
CA ASP A 401 7.91 18.24 -17.15
C ASP A 401 9.46 18.25 -17.15
N ALA A 402 10.06 19.23 -16.48
CA ALA A 402 11.49 19.44 -16.34
C ALA A 402 12.20 18.37 -15.49
N MET A 403 11.52 17.81 -14.47
CA MET A 403 12.08 16.88 -13.48
C MET A 403 11.40 15.50 -13.47
N ASP A 404 10.11 15.41 -13.83
CA ASP A 404 9.34 14.16 -13.94
C ASP A 404 10.05 13.07 -14.79
N VAL A 405 10.11 11.85 -14.26
CA VAL A 405 10.75 10.69 -14.88
C VAL A 405 10.06 10.17 -16.16
N ASP A 406 8.73 10.31 -16.35
CA ASP A 406 8.04 9.92 -17.61
C ASP A 406 8.37 10.90 -18.74
N SER A 407 8.38 12.21 -18.45
CA SER A 407 8.65 13.30 -19.39
C SER A 407 10.13 13.44 -19.75
N THR A 408 11.02 13.43 -18.77
CA THR A 408 12.48 13.35 -19.00
C THR A 408 12.85 12.04 -19.71
N GLY A 409 12.15 10.95 -19.35
CA GLY A 409 12.46 9.58 -19.76
C GLY A 409 13.69 9.02 -19.04
N GLY A 410 13.85 9.42 -17.78
CA GLY A 410 14.98 9.21 -16.88
C GLY A 410 15.13 7.83 -16.26
N SER A 411 15.50 7.79 -14.97
CA SER A 411 15.37 6.65 -14.06
C SER A 411 14.76 7.12 -12.75
N ASP A 412 13.94 6.27 -12.14
CA ASP A 412 13.31 6.47 -10.83
C ASP A 412 13.59 5.17 -10.06
N THR A 413 14.34 5.30 -8.97
CA THR A 413 14.88 4.19 -8.19
C THR A 413 14.25 4.14 -6.79
N ASN A 414 13.92 5.28 -6.19
CA ASN A 414 13.28 5.38 -4.88
C ASN A 414 11.74 5.21 -4.96
N GLY A 415 11.11 5.63 -6.06
CA GLY A 415 9.67 5.58 -6.31
C GLY A 415 8.92 6.90 -6.14
N ASN A 416 9.59 8.06 -6.10
CA ASN A 416 8.95 9.38 -5.89
C ASN A 416 8.32 9.98 -7.16
N GLY A 417 8.91 9.78 -8.34
CA GLY A 417 8.46 10.34 -9.62
C GLY A 417 9.49 11.27 -10.30
N VAL A 418 10.51 11.73 -9.56
CA VAL A 418 11.62 12.55 -10.08
C VAL A 418 12.63 11.67 -10.83
N ASP A 419 13.35 12.22 -11.82
CA ASP A 419 14.52 11.55 -12.41
C ASP A 419 15.67 11.53 -11.38
N ASP A 420 16.22 10.36 -11.04
CA ASP A 420 17.40 10.10 -10.14
C ASP A 420 18.65 10.99 -10.46
N ALA A 421 18.62 11.76 -11.55
CA ALA A 421 19.67 12.64 -12.03
C ALA A 421 19.32 14.14 -11.95
N LEU A 422 18.19 14.48 -11.31
CA LEU A 422 17.61 15.81 -11.12
C LEU A 422 17.01 16.01 -9.71
N GLU A 423 17.22 15.07 -8.79
CA GLU A 423 16.96 15.29 -7.36
C GLU A 423 17.95 16.33 -6.80
N PRO A 424 17.62 17.06 -5.72
CA PRO A 424 18.58 17.86 -4.96
C PRO A 424 19.81 17.03 -4.57
N LEU A 425 20.96 17.67 -4.42
CA LEU A 425 22.15 16.95 -3.98
C LEU A 425 22.07 16.61 -2.48
N ASP A 426 22.66 15.46 -2.16
CA ASP A 426 22.93 14.90 -0.83
C ASP A 426 24.44 14.55 -0.86
N THR A 427 25.22 15.22 0.00
CA THR A 427 26.68 15.31 -0.14
C THR A 427 27.48 14.42 0.80
N ASP A 428 26.94 13.99 1.94
CA ASP A 428 27.56 12.93 2.76
C ASP A 428 26.86 11.56 2.60
N GLY A 429 25.57 11.53 2.23
CA GLY A 429 24.75 10.32 2.10
C GLY A 429 23.87 9.96 3.31
N ASP A 430 23.73 10.85 4.30
CA ASP A 430 22.86 10.69 5.49
C ASP A 430 21.36 10.61 5.11
N GLY A 431 20.97 11.36 4.08
CA GLY A 431 19.58 11.50 3.61
C GLY A 431 18.93 12.85 3.93
N ILE A 432 19.69 13.82 4.45
CA ILE A 432 19.35 15.25 4.43
C ILE A 432 19.97 15.87 3.15
N PRO A 433 19.22 16.64 2.34
CA PRO A 433 19.79 17.36 1.20
C PRO A 433 20.74 18.49 1.61
N ASP A 434 21.73 18.82 0.77
CA ASP A 434 22.71 19.91 0.99
C ASP A 434 22.05 21.21 1.50
N TYR A 435 20.90 21.61 0.94
CA TYR A 435 20.24 22.87 1.27
C TYR A 435 19.57 22.89 2.65
N GLN A 436 19.47 21.74 3.33
CA GLN A 436 18.98 21.62 4.70
C GLN A 436 20.11 21.31 5.71
N GLU A 437 21.39 21.28 5.30
CA GLU A 437 22.52 20.97 6.16
C GLU A 437 23.70 21.96 6.10
N ILE A 438 23.90 22.63 7.24
CA ILE A 438 24.97 23.60 7.56
C ILE A 438 26.42 23.06 7.54
N ASP A 439 26.65 21.84 7.06
CA ASP A 439 27.93 21.09 7.10
C ASP A 439 27.85 19.97 6.01
N SER A 440 27.56 20.32 4.74
CA SER A 440 27.04 19.42 3.67
C SER A 440 27.85 18.15 3.39
N ASP A 441 29.17 18.15 3.60
CA ASP A 441 30.02 16.97 3.47
C ASP A 441 30.41 16.32 4.80
N SER A 442 29.80 16.76 5.90
CA SER A 442 29.99 16.22 7.25
C SER A 442 31.45 16.29 7.78
N ASP A 443 32.38 17.01 7.15
CA ASP A 443 33.78 17.13 7.61
C ASP A 443 33.91 17.87 8.97
N GLY A 444 32.89 18.64 9.34
CA GLY A 444 32.83 19.45 10.56
C GLY A 444 33.26 20.91 10.38
N ILE A 445 33.34 21.45 9.17
CA ILE A 445 33.46 22.88 8.90
C ILE A 445 32.14 23.33 8.23
N LEU A 446 31.55 24.43 8.72
CA LEU A 446 30.25 24.89 8.20
C LEU A 446 30.40 25.54 6.82
N ASP A 447 29.52 25.21 5.88
CA ASP A 447 29.56 25.53 4.43
C ASP A 447 29.89 26.99 4.10
N GLY A 448 29.27 27.96 4.77
CA GLY A 448 29.53 29.38 4.58
C GLY A 448 30.95 29.80 5.00
N THR A 449 31.60 29.02 5.87
CA THR A 449 33.03 29.15 6.18
C THR A 449 33.90 28.77 4.98
N GLU A 450 33.43 27.81 4.18
CA GLU A 450 34.10 27.24 3.01
C GLU A 450 33.91 28.14 1.80
N ALA A 451 32.66 28.48 1.51
CA ALA A 451 32.26 29.48 0.53
C ALA A 451 32.75 30.91 0.88
N ASP A 452 33.38 31.13 2.04
CA ASP A 452 34.05 32.37 2.47
C ASP A 452 33.03 33.54 2.61
N VAL A 453 31.80 33.23 3.07
CA VAL A 453 30.65 34.17 3.16
C VAL A 453 30.99 35.38 4.02
N SER A 454 30.48 36.55 3.63
CA SER A 454 30.98 37.81 4.19
C SER A 454 30.24 38.30 5.45
N GLY A 455 29.10 37.68 5.76
CA GLY A 455 28.19 38.05 6.85
C GLY A 455 27.56 39.43 6.63
N LEU A 456 27.09 39.69 5.42
CA LEU A 456 26.53 40.96 4.95
C LEU A 456 25.23 40.76 4.13
N ASP A 457 24.14 40.39 4.79
CA ASP A 457 22.80 40.68 4.25
C ASP A 457 22.63 42.21 4.01
N ALA A 458 21.88 42.56 2.96
CA ALA A 458 21.56 43.95 2.63
C ALA A 458 20.09 44.34 2.92
N ASP A 459 19.18 43.37 2.88
CA ASP A 459 17.74 43.55 2.72
C ASP A 459 16.94 42.90 3.85
N GLY A 460 17.21 41.63 4.12
CA GLY A 460 16.76 40.88 5.31
C GLY A 460 16.17 39.51 4.95
N ASP A 461 16.93 38.79 4.13
CA ASP A 461 16.63 37.60 3.32
C ASP A 461 17.82 36.62 3.36
N ASN A 462 18.52 36.59 4.50
CA ASN A 462 19.66 35.76 4.95
C ASN A 462 20.92 35.73 4.04
N ILE A 463 20.77 35.47 2.74
CA ILE A 463 21.80 35.29 1.70
C ILE A 463 22.83 36.44 1.68
N ASP A 464 24.12 36.12 1.55
CA ASP A 464 25.19 37.14 1.59
C ASP A 464 25.27 38.06 0.33
N ASP A 465 25.67 39.34 0.53
CA ASP A 465 26.10 40.38 -0.47
C ASP A 465 27.02 39.86 -1.62
N ALA A 466 27.58 38.64 -1.49
CA ALA A 466 28.40 37.93 -2.47
C ALA A 466 27.60 37.07 -3.46
N TYR A 467 26.51 36.44 -3.00
CA TYR A 467 25.65 35.52 -3.75
C TYR A 467 24.32 36.19 -4.18
N ASP A 468 23.84 37.21 -3.46
CA ASP A 468 22.82 38.16 -3.97
C ASP A 468 23.28 38.89 -5.25
N LEU A 469 22.33 39.13 -6.15
CA LEU A 469 22.51 39.89 -7.40
C LEU A 469 21.80 41.25 -7.45
N ASP A 470 20.84 41.45 -6.57
CA ASP A 470 19.63 42.23 -6.80
C ASP A 470 19.50 43.39 -5.80
N GLY A 471 19.56 43.07 -4.50
CA GLY A 471 19.21 44.01 -3.44
C GLY A 471 17.69 44.13 -3.21
N GLY A 472 16.97 43.00 -3.20
CA GLY A 472 15.56 42.85 -2.83
C GLY A 472 14.56 43.64 -3.69
N ALA A 473 14.73 43.68 -5.03
CA ALA A 473 14.06 44.67 -5.88
C ALA A 473 13.87 44.43 -7.41
N GLU A 474 14.09 43.26 -8.04
CA GLU A 474 13.40 42.80 -9.29
C GLU A 474 13.80 41.33 -9.68
N TYR A 475 13.16 40.31 -9.05
CA TYR A 475 13.36 38.85 -9.22
C TYR A 475 13.74 38.40 -10.64
N SER A 476 14.72 37.48 -10.71
CA SER A 476 15.46 37.15 -11.93
C SER A 476 15.53 35.66 -12.27
N ILE A 477 14.52 34.87 -11.87
CA ILE A 477 14.23 33.52 -12.40
C ILE A 477 15.24 32.43 -11.94
N ASN A 478 16.00 32.70 -10.87
CA ASN A 478 17.07 31.83 -10.31
C ASN A 478 17.73 32.42 -9.04
N GLY A 479 17.30 33.58 -8.50
CA GLY A 479 17.98 34.37 -7.45
C GLY A 479 19.42 34.87 -7.71
N ILE A 480 20.33 33.93 -7.98
CA ILE A 480 21.71 33.86 -7.52
C ILE A 480 22.72 34.50 -8.49
N ALA A 481 23.80 35.04 -7.92
CA ALA A 481 24.95 35.51 -8.66
C ALA A 481 25.62 34.37 -9.46
N ALA A 482 25.90 34.64 -10.74
CA ALA A 482 26.74 33.77 -11.59
C ALA A 482 28.25 33.83 -11.21
N ILE A 483 28.51 33.70 -9.92
CA ILE A 483 29.75 33.51 -9.18
C ILE A 483 29.51 32.19 -8.45
N GLY A 484 30.15 31.09 -8.87
CA GLY A 484 30.09 29.87 -8.08
C GLY A 484 30.80 30.08 -6.74
N ALA A 485 30.53 29.18 -5.79
CA ALA A 485 31.22 29.09 -4.51
C ALA A 485 32.75 28.96 -4.66
N THR A 486 33.47 28.91 -3.53
CA THR A 486 34.91 28.67 -3.57
C THR A 486 35.19 27.27 -4.13
N ASP A 487 36.26 27.19 -4.89
CA ASP A 487 36.74 26.02 -5.63
C ASP A 487 38.28 26.19 -5.65
N THR A 488 38.94 25.57 -4.67
CA THR A 488 40.31 25.87 -4.27
C THR A 488 41.33 25.13 -5.14
N ASP A 489 41.09 23.86 -5.45
CA ASP A 489 41.90 23.03 -6.36
C ASP A 489 41.65 23.34 -7.86
N SER A 490 40.41 23.66 -8.26
CA SER A 490 39.94 23.84 -9.66
C SER A 490 39.68 22.57 -10.50
N ASP A 491 39.20 21.47 -9.90
CA ASP A 491 38.70 20.29 -10.64
C ASP A 491 37.21 20.41 -11.05
N GLY A 492 36.34 20.87 -10.15
CA GLY A 492 34.90 21.02 -10.37
C GLY A 492 34.00 20.88 -9.13
N VAL A 493 34.48 20.31 -8.02
CA VAL A 493 33.76 20.29 -6.73
C VAL A 493 33.98 21.62 -5.97
N PRO A 494 32.98 22.17 -5.25
CA PRO A 494 33.18 23.33 -4.37
C PRO A 494 33.79 22.96 -3.01
N ASP A 495 34.47 23.92 -2.38
CA ASP A 495 35.12 23.79 -1.05
C ASP A 495 34.20 23.34 0.11
N TYR A 496 32.86 23.33 -0.06
CA TYR A 496 31.88 22.92 0.97
C TYR A 496 31.33 21.50 0.73
N ARG A 497 31.89 20.78 -0.25
CA ARG A 497 31.45 19.46 -0.71
C ARG A 497 32.64 18.56 -1.07
N ASP A 498 33.82 18.86 -0.52
CA ASP A 498 35.12 18.34 -0.94
C ASP A 498 35.97 18.02 0.28
N LEU A 499 36.11 16.72 0.58
CA LEU A 499 36.79 16.23 1.78
C LEU A 499 38.33 16.43 1.76
N ASP A 500 38.92 17.00 0.69
CA ASP A 500 40.35 17.32 0.49
C ASP A 500 40.47 18.60 -0.38
N SER A 501 39.88 19.73 0.05
CA SER A 501 39.64 20.98 -0.73
C SER A 501 40.84 21.55 -1.51
N ASP A 502 42.08 21.27 -1.10
CA ASP A 502 43.29 21.66 -1.84
C ASP A 502 44.09 20.51 -2.49
N ASN A 503 43.56 19.29 -2.40
CA ASN A 503 43.92 18.06 -3.12
C ASN A 503 45.37 17.61 -2.81
N ASP A 504 45.68 17.57 -1.52
CA ASP A 504 46.98 17.29 -0.89
C ASP A 504 47.07 15.85 -0.33
N GLY A 505 45.91 15.22 -0.09
CA GLY A 505 45.76 13.88 0.48
C GLY A 505 45.78 13.87 2.00
N LEU A 506 45.27 14.93 2.62
CA LEU A 506 44.96 15.05 4.05
C LEU A 506 43.52 15.56 4.11
N SER A 507 42.62 14.85 4.78
CA SER A 507 41.23 15.27 4.81
C SER A 507 41.04 16.57 5.59
N ASP A 508 40.04 17.34 5.19
CA ASP A 508 39.79 18.66 5.75
C ASP A 508 39.46 18.57 7.26
N VAL A 509 38.76 17.51 7.70
CA VAL A 509 38.49 17.22 9.13
C VAL A 509 39.78 17.09 9.95
N THR A 510 40.84 16.56 9.31
CA THR A 510 42.17 16.39 9.91
C THR A 510 42.93 17.71 9.97
N GLU A 511 42.80 18.57 8.96
CA GLU A 511 43.42 19.90 8.85
C GLU A 511 42.71 20.95 9.72
N ALA A 512 41.36 20.90 9.79
CA ALA A 512 40.49 21.49 10.80
C ALA A 512 40.91 21.11 12.24
N GLY A 513 41.60 19.98 12.37
CA GLY A 513 42.14 19.48 13.63
C GLY A 513 41.04 19.00 14.58
N LEU A 514 39.95 18.48 13.99
CA LEU A 514 38.80 17.91 14.67
C LEU A 514 39.15 16.51 15.19
N THR A 515 38.30 15.53 14.95
CA THR A 515 38.55 14.15 15.33
C THR A 515 37.92 13.27 14.26
N ASP A 516 38.76 12.40 13.75
CA ASP A 516 38.52 11.37 12.74
C ASP A 516 39.33 10.17 13.27
N ILE A 517 38.68 9.02 13.44
CA ILE A 517 39.18 7.86 14.20
C ILE A 517 39.05 6.56 13.40
N ASN A 518 37.90 6.42 12.78
CA ASN A 518 37.52 5.63 11.60
C ASN A 518 38.48 5.84 10.43
N GLY A 519 38.71 7.09 10.03
CA GLY A 519 39.51 7.45 8.86
C GLY A 519 38.68 7.64 7.59
N ASP A 520 37.44 8.13 7.69
CA ASP A 520 36.47 8.27 6.58
C ASP A 520 36.31 9.69 6.03
N GLY A 521 36.86 10.70 6.71
CA GLY A 521 36.77 12.11 6.29
C GLY A 521 35.71 12.91 7.04
N PHE A 522 34.80 12.26 7.76
CA PHE A 522 33.69 12.90 8.47
C PHE A 522 34.02 13.23 9.94
N ALA A 523 33.31 14.19 10.53
CA ALA A 523 33.50 14.67 11.90
C ALA A 523 32.91 13.72 12.96
N ASP A 524 33.77 12.89 13.54
CA ASP A 524 33.48 11.97 14.64
C ASP A 524 32.67 12.68 15.77
N ASN A 525 31.39 12.32 15.90
CA ASN A 525 30.35 12.85 16.82
C ASN A 525 29.69 14.21 16.43
N GLY A 526 29.74 14.67 15.17
CA GLY A 526 29.09 15.90 14.70
C GLY A 526 29.64 17.15 15.40
N VAL A 527 30.91 17.47 15.15
CA VAL A 527 31.69 18.45 15.95
C VAL A 527 32.15 19.64 15.10
N THR A 528 31.16 20.41 14.65
CA THR A 528 31.34 21.49 13.66
C THR A 528 32.15 22.71 14.13
N THR A 529 32.78 23.46 13.21
CA THR A 529 33.64 24.62 13.52
C THR A 529 33.75 25.71 12.44
N SER A 530 32.94 26.77 12.52
CA SER A 530 33.10 28.06 11.81
C SER A 530 34.31 28.93 12.24
N ALA A 531 35.43 28.30 12.61
CA ALA A 531 36.72 28.93 12.87
C ALA A 531 37.89 27.91 12.77
N PRO A 532 38.10 27.25 11.62
CA PRO A 532 39.17 26.27 11.44
C PRO A 532 40.58 26.85 11.68
N PRO A 533 41.61 26.00 11.81
CA PRO A 533 42.98 26.41 12.09
C PRO A 533 43.60 27.29 11.00
N ASN A 534 44.64 28.02 11.43
CA ASN A 534 45.50 28.83 10.57
C ASN A 534 46.88 28.90 11.26
N SER A 535 47.73 27.93 10.96
CA SER A 535 48.91 27.52 11.72
C SER A 535 50.09 28.50 11.58
N ASP A 536 50.31 29.03 10.37
CA ASP A 536 51.26 30.12 10.11
C ASP A 536 50.67 31.51 10.49
N GLY A 537 49.42 31.79 10.11
CA GLY A 537 48.74 33.07 10.33
C GLY A 537 48.91 34.12 9.22
N THR A 538 49.25 33.76 7.98
CA THR A 538 49.42 34.73 6.87
C THR A 538 48.73 34.43 5.53
N ASP A 539 48.14 33.25 5.35
CA ASP A 539 47.63 32.73 4.08
C ASP A 539 46.13 32.31 4.24
N ALA A 540 45.65 31.22 3.65
CA ALA A 540 44.30 30.68 3.89
C ALA A 540 44.21 29.95 5.24
N SER A 541 43.08 29.30 5.55
CA SER A 541 43.00 28.32 6.66
C SER A 541 43.77 27.04 6.32
N ASP A 542 44.02 26.18 7.30
CA ASP A 542 44.99 25.06 7.14
C ASP A 542 44.60 24.12 5.98
N TYR A 543 43.35 23.65 5.92
CA TYR A 543 42.73 22.84 4.85
C TYR A 543 42.69 23.47 3.44
N ARG A 544 43.13 24.73 3.29
CA ARG A 544 43.22 25.43 2.00
C ARG A 544 44.57 26.12 1.78
N ASP A 545 45.63 25.71 2.51
CA ASP A 545 47.01 26.17 2.31
C ASP A 545 48.05 25.05 2.38
N LEU A 546 48.22 24.34 1.26
CA LEU A 546 49.29 23.42 0.83
C LEU A 546 50.67 23.44 1.54
N ASP A 547 51.14 24.50 2.22
CA ASP A 547 52.37 24.56 3.06
C ASP A 547 51.98 25.23 4.41
N SER A 548 51.14 24.55 5.18
CA SER A 548 50.26 25.05 6.25
C SER A 548 51.02 25.60 7.49
N ASP A 549 52.23 25.08 7.77
CA ASP A 549 53.19 25.66 8.74
C ASP A 549 54.24 26.64 8.11
N ASN A 550 54.13 26.85 6.79
CA ASN A 550 54.94 27.69 5.90
C ASN A 550 56.46 27.44 6.05
N ASN A 551 56.87 26.18 6.31
CA ASN A 551 58.29 25.84 6.44
C ASN A 551 59.01 25.68 5.10
N GLY A 552 58.28 25.48 3.99
CA GLY A 552 58.84 25.30 2.65
C GLY A 552 58.84 23.85 2.18
N THR A 553 57.85 23.05 2.59
CA THR A 553 57.53 21.71 2.08
C THR A 553 56.04 21.52 2.16
N TYR A 554 55.38 21.32 1.01
CA TYR A 554 53.94 21.12 0.97
C TYR A 554 53.49 19.92 1.79
N ASP A 555 52.28 19.90 2.32
CA ASP A 555 51.84 18.91 3.31
C ASP A 555 51.49 17.52 2.72
N ILE A 556 51.43 17.45 1.38
CA ILE A 556 51.54 16.22 0.56
C ILE A 556 52.91 15.56 0.74
N THR A 557 53.84 16.29 1.38
CA THR A 557 55.13 15.80 1.81
C THR A 557 55.04 14.94 3.09
N GLU A 558 53.97 15.07 3.86
CA GLU A 558 53.68 14.31 5.07
C GLU A 558 52.63 13.19 4.77
N SER A 559 51.70 13.41 3.83
CA SER A 559 50.61 12.50 3.40
C SER A 559 51.01 11.21 2.64
N ASN A 560 50.01 10.38 2.29
CA ASN A 560 50.14 9.20 1.40
C ASN A 560 50.25 9.61 -0.10
N ALA A 561 49.57 10.69 -0.50
CA ALA A 561 49.32 11.15 -1.87
C ALA A 561 50.58 11.61 -2.63
N LYS A 562 51.65 11.90 -1.90
CA LYS A 562 53.04 12.09 -2.36
C LYS A 562 53.52 11.21 -3.55
N ALA A 563 52.92 10.05 -3.75
CA ALA A 563 53.25 9.18 -4.89
C ALA A 563 52.78 9.75 -6.25
N PHE A 564 51.84 10.69 -6.22
CA PHE A 564 51.07 11.19 -7.36
C PHE A 564 51.39 12.64 -7.75
N ASP A 565 51.91 13.48 -6.82
CA ASP A 565 52.66 14.70 -7.16
C ASP A 565 53.78 14.40 -8.18
N GLY A 566 53.56 14.81 -9.44
CA GLY A 566 54.47 14.58 -10.56
C GLY A 566 55.25 15.83 -11.00
N ASP A 567 54.72 17.04 -10.76
CA ASP A 567 55.30 18.33 -11.16
C ASP A 567 56.12 18.98 -10.02
N GLY A 568 55.60 18.95 -8.79
CA GLY A 568 56.21 19.47 -7.57
C GLY A 568 55.64 20.82 -7.10
N ASP A 569 54.31 21.00 -7.20
CA ASP A 569 53.57 22.23 -6.90
C ASP A 569 52.64 22.18 -5.68
N GLY A 570 52.23 20.99 -5.22
CA GLY A 570 51.49 20.80 -3.96
C GLY A 570 50.46 19.68 -4.03
N GLN A 571 49.83 19.52 -5.19
CA GLN A 571 48.59 18.76 -5.34
C GLN A 571 48.81 17.41 -6.05
N ILE A 572 47.79 16.56 -6.09
CA ILE A 572 47.76 15.36 -6.94
C ILE A 572 47.80 15.76 -8.42
N ASP A 573 48.64 15.12 -9.26
CA ASP A 573 48.70 15.39 -10.71
C ASP A 573 47.26 15.31 -11.31
N PRO A 574 46.71 16.35 -11.99
CA PRO A 574 45.39 16.31 -12.66
C PRO A 574 45.33 15.44 -13.94
N SER A 575 46.03 14.31 -13.91
CA SER A 575 45.85 13.14 -14.76
C SER A 575 45.73 11.84 -13.94
N MET A 576 45.59 11.99 -12.62
CA MET A 576 45.30 11.00 -11.60
C MET A 576 44.06 11.40 -10.79
N ALA A 577 43.76 12.71 -10.65
CA ALA A 577 42.44 13.23 -10.36
C ALA A 577 41.42 12.64 -11.35
N SER A 578 40.69 11.68 -10.83
CA SER A 578 39.66 10.83 -11.39
C SER A 578 38.96 10.41 -10.12
N ASP A 579 37.73 10.86 -9.98
CA ASP A 579 36.84 10.59 -8.86
C ASP A 579 35.62 9.91 -9.49
N THR A 580 35.04 8.95 -8.77
CA THR A 580 33.99 8.04 -9.25
C THR A 580 32.64 8.32 -8.58
N ASP A 581 32.64 9.17 -7.55
CA ASP A 581 31.75 9.17 -6.39
C ASP A 581 31.13 10.56 -6.23
N GLY A 582 31.98 11.59 -6.28
CA GLY A 582 31.64 13.00 -6.14
C GLY A 582 31.92 13.59 -4.75
N ASP A 583 32.91 13.07 -4.01
CA ASP A 583 33.30 13.56 -2.67
C ASP A 583 34.59 14.42 -2.65
N GLY A 584 35.10 14.79 -3.84
CA GLY A 584 36.34 15.55 -4.04
C GLY A 584 37.62 14.70 -4.05
N VAL A 585 37.61 13.49 -3.48
CA VAL A 585 38.84 12.74 -3.22
C VAL A 585 39.21 11.77 -4.35
N PRO A 586 40.40 11.88 -4.98
CA PRO A 586 40.70 11.04 -6.15
C PRO A 586 40.88 9.52 -5.89
N ASP A 587 40.37 8.69 -6.83
CA ASP A 587 40.51 7.21 -7.10
C ASP A 587 41.85 6.55 -6.68
N VAL A 588 42.90 7.36 -6.52
CA VAL A 588 44.30 6.99 -6.34
C VAL A 588 44.81 7.12 -4.90
N VAL A 589 44.08 7.83 -4.04
CA VAL A 589 44.42 8.10 -2.63
C VAL A 589 43.30 7.76 -1.67
N ASP A 590 42.06 7.93 -2.14
CA ASP A 590 40.83 7.45 -1.51
C ASP A 590 40.88 5.94 -1.18
N GLY A 591 40.12 5.58 -0.15
CA GLY A 591 39.91 4.23 0.36
C GLY A 591 38.87 3.43 -0.43
N GLU A 592 37.73 4.03 -0.77
CA GLU A 592 36.55 3.34 -1.31
C GLU A 592 35.99 4.00 -2.61
N PRO A 593 36.64 3.84 -3.79
CA PRO A 593 36.29 4.55 -5.03
C PRO A 593 35.02 4.05 -5.76
N THR A 594 33.96 3.79 -5.00
CA THR A 594 32.56 3.65 -5.43
C THR A 594 31.54 4.14 -4.36
N MET A 595 31.97 4.75 -3.24
CA MET A 595 31.14 5.23 -2.12
C MET A 595 31.79 6.49 -1.51
N ARG A 596 30.99 7.47 -1.05
CA ARG A 596 31.51 8.70 -0.43
C ARG A 596 32.31 8.39 0.84
N GLY A 597 33.43 9.09 1.05
CA GLY A 597 34.24 9.03 2.26
C GLY A 597 35.48 8.12 2.14
N ILE A 598 36.62 8.62 2.63
CA ILE A 598 37.98 8.07 2.43
C ILE A 598 38.31 6.80 3.25
N GLY A 599 37.28 6.06 3.66
CA GLY A 599 37.30 5.07 4.73
C GLY A 599 37.91 3.71 4.41
N SER A 600 37.30 2.66 4.93
CA SER A 600 37.60 1.27 4.60
C SER A 600 36.38 0.41 4.91
N ASP A 601 36.10 -0.55 4.01
CA ASP A 601 35.16 -1.65 4.20
C ASP A 601 35.95 -2.94 4.51
N THR A 602 35.71 -3.53 5.70
CA THR A 602 36.46 -4.68 6.22
C THR A 602 35.81 -6.03 5.95
N ASP A 603 34.47 -6.12 5.98
CA ASP A 603 33.74 -7.38 5.76
C ASP A 603 33.33 -7.58 4.27
N GLY A 604 33.10 -6.48 3.55
CA GLY A 604 32.71 -6.42 2.14
C GLY A 604 31.20 -6.36 1.89
N ASP A 605 30.36 -5.96 2.85
CA ASP A 605 28.89 -5.89 2.71
C ASP A 605 28.38 -4.59 2.09
N GLY A 606 29.13 -3.49 2.25
CA GLY A 606 28.80 -2.15 1.74
C GLY A 606 28.50 -1.09 2.80
N VAL A 607 28.56 -1.41 4.10
CA VAL A 607 28.61 -0.42 5.19
C VAL A 607 30.07 -0.13 5.57
N PRO A 608 30.55 1.13 5.56
CA PRO A 608 31.93 1.44 5.98
C PRO A 608 32.16 1.22 7.49
N ASN A 609 33.40 0.89 7.88
CA ASN A 609 33.87 0.77 9.28
C ASN A 609 33.75 2.07 10.14
N SER A 610 33.12 3.12 9.61
CA SER A 610 32.72 4.32 10.35
C SER A 610 31.27 4.31 10.80
N GLN A 611 30.40 3.75 9.96
CA GLN A 611 28.95 3.74 10.14
C GLN A 611 28.45 2.37 10.61
N ASP A 612 29.21 1.30 10.38
CA ASP A 612 28.92 0.01 11.00
C ASP A 612 29.02 0.11 12.52
N LEU A 613 28.15 -0.62 13.20
CA LEU A 613 28.17 -0.79 14.64
C LEU A 613 29.03 -1.99 15.05
N ASP A 614 29.45 -2.83 14.09
CA ASP A 614 29.99 -4.19 14.22
C ASP A 614 31.08 -4.39 13.13
N ASP A 615 32.31 -3.89 13.34
CA ASP A 615 33.37 -3.65 12.32
C ASP A 615 33.73 -4.83 11.36
N ASP A 616 33.45 -6.08 11.76
CA ASP A 616 33.56 -7.27 10.89
C ASP A 616 32.32 -8.20 10.92
N ASN A 617 31.16 -7.63 11.29
CA ASN A 617 29.80 -8.18 11.17
C ASN A 617 29.64 -9.53 11.90
N ASP A 618 30.28 -9.65 13.07
CA ASP A 618 30.40 -10.88 13.85
C ASP A 618 29.28 -11.05 14.90
N GLY A 619 28.55 -9.97 15.19
CA GLY A 619 27.44 -9.93 16.13
C GLY A 619 27.75 -9.18 17.43
N ILE A 620 29.00 -8.74 17.63
CA ILE A 620 29.40 -7.92 18.77
C ILE A 620 29.75 -6.49 18.36
N PRO A 621 28.94 -5.51 18.81
CA PRO A 621 29.22 -4.12 18.52
C PRO A 621 30.55 -3.60 19.09
N ASP A 622 31.23 -2.78 18.29
CA ASP A 622 32.51 -2.08 18.50
C ASP A 622 32.75 -1.51 19.91
N SER A 623 31.65 -1.09 20.55
CA SER A 623 31.62 -0.55 21.91
C SER A 623 31.97 -1.56 23.02
N VAL A 624 31.93 -2.86 22.71
CA VAL A 624 32.28 -4.01 23.56
C VAL A 624 33.70 -4.50 23.26
N GLU A 625 34.04 -4.48 21.97
CA GLU A 625 35.34 -4.72 21.35
C GLU A 625 36.48 -3.90 22.01
N SER A 626 37.73 -4.38 21.89
CA SER A 626 38.90 -3.82 22.58
C SER A 626 39.96 -3.20 21.65
N ARG A 627 39.63 -2.90 20.37
CA ARG A 627 40.43 -2.17 19.38
C ARG A 627 41.83 -2.75 19.12
N ASN A 628 42.11 -4.01 19.47
CA ASN A 628 43.47 -4.59 19.38
C ASN A 628 43.56 -6.12 19.58
N ALA A 629 42.45 -6.85 19.57
CA ALA A 629 42.39 -8.30 19.65
C ALA A 629 41.30 -8.83 18.71
N ILE A 630 41.48 -10.05 18.19
CA ILE A 630 40.43 -10.76 17.47
C ILE A 630 39.65 -11.48 18.58
N ASP A 631 38.51 -10.91 18.96
CA ASP A 631 37.68 -11.31 20.09
C ASP A 631 36.29 -11.74 19.57
N VAL A 632 36.27 -12.71 18.65
CA VAL A 632 35.08 -13.15 17.87
C VAL A 632 34.01 -13.86 18.72
N ASP A 633 32.75 -13.78 18.31
CA ASP A 633 31.57 -14.51 18.84
C ASP A 633 30.89 -15.33 17.71
N SER A 634 31.22 -16.63 17.61
CA SER A 634 30.89 -17.43 16.42
C SER A 634 29.42 -17.93 16.34
N ASP A 635 28.61 -17.75 17.38
CA ASP A 635 27.17 -18.10 17.40
C ASP A 635 26.22 -16.89 17.58
N GLY A 636 26.70 -15.79 18.17
CA GLY A 636 25.92 -14.59 18.44
C GLY A 636 25.10 -14.62 19.74
N ASP A 637 25.44 -15.45 20.73
CA ASP A 637 24.87 -15.41 22.10
C ASP A 637 25.17 -14.07 22.80
N GLY A 638 26.34 -13.49 22.51
CA GLY A 638 26.91 -12.33 23.20
C GLY A 638 28.04 -12.70 24.18
N ILE A 639 28.72 -13.83 23.95
CA ILE A 639 29.86 -14.34 24.69
C ILE A 639 30.94 -14.82 23.70
N ILE A 640 31.88 -13.93 23.38
CA ILE A 640 33.07 -14.22 22.54
C ILE A 640 33.71 -15.60 22.80
N ASP A 641 34.10 -16.34 21.75
CA ASP A 641 34.56 -17.74 21.77
C ASP A 641 35.49 -18.03 22.95
N ARG A 642 36.48 -17.14 23.15
CA ARG A 642 37.54 -17.30 24.15
C ARG A 642 37.07 -17.12 25.61
N LEU A 643 35.78 -16.89 25.84
CA LEU A 643 35.09 -16.87 27.13
C LEU A 643 34.05 -17.99 27.27
N ASP A 644 33.53 -18.50 26.15
CA ASP A 644 32.41 -19.43 26.10
C ASP A 644 32.79 -20.88 26.44
N LEU A 645 31.83 -21.78 26.30
CA LEU A 645 31.93 -23.21 26.49
C LEU A 645 31.46 -24.03 25.28
N ASP A 646 30.69 -23.47 24.34
CA ASP A 646 30.01 -24.11 23.20
C ASP A 646 29.94 -23.08 22.03
N SER A 647 31.10 -22.65 21.52
CA SER A 647 31.29 -21.39 20.77
C SER A 647 30.56 -21.27 19.42
N ASP A 648 30.08 -22.38 18.83
CA ASP A 648 29.21 -22.38 17.64
C ASP A 648 27.79 -22.93 17.92
N ASN A 649 27.49 -23.25 19.18
CA ASN A 649 26.17 -23.64 19.68
C ASN A 649 25.54 -24.84 18.92
N ASP A 650 26.38 -25.77 18.44
CA ASP A 650 25.95 -27.09 17.97
C ASP A 650 25.56 -28.01 19.15
N GLY A 651 26.04 -27.74 20.38
CA GLY A 651 25.80 -28.56 21.56
C GLY A 651 26.97 -29.46 21.99
N LEU A 652 28.14 -29.32 21.36
CA LEU A 652 29.42 -29.93 21.69
C LEU A 652 30.38 -28.85 22.25
N PRO A 653 30.75 -28.94 23.54
CA PRO A 653 31.47 -27.85 24.18
C PRO A 653 32.99 -27.91 23.96
N ASP A 654 33.56 -26.88 23.31
CA ASP A 654 34.97 -26.48 23.04
C ASP A 654 36.08 -27.35 23.64
N SER A 655 35.95 -27.63 24.94
CA SER A 655 36.78 -28.52 25.74
C SER A 655 36.88 -29.97 25.21
N LEU A 656 36.01 -30.35 24.28
CA LEU A 656 36.01 -31.62 23.56
C LEU A 656 36.70 -31.47 22.19
N GLU A 657 36.20 -30.55 21.37
CA GLU A 657 36.59 -30.22 19.98
C GLU A 657 38.05 -29.75 19.92
N GLY A 658 38.41 -28.75 20.73
CA GLY A 658 39.76 -28.22 20.93
C GLY A 658 40.75 -29.21 21.59
N ALA A 659 40.41 -30.51 21.63
CA ALA A 659 41.17 -31.62 22.20
C ALA A 659 41.58 -31.41 23.67
N GLY A 660 40.71 -30.76 24.43
CA GLY A 660 40.87 -30.45 25.84
C GLY A 660 40.80 -31.67 26.77
N SER A 661 40.59 -31.42 28.05
CA SER A 661 40.42 -32.46 29.10
C SER A 661 39.77 -31.94 30.39
N ALA A 662 39.26 -30.70 30.36
CA ALA A 662 38.54 -30.04 31.43
C ALA A 662 37.72 -28.90 30.82
N ASP A 663 36.43 -28.93 31.09
CA ASP A 663 35.47 -27.82 31.14
C ASP A 663 36.08 -26.40 31.26
N GLY A 664 36.89 -26.15 32.29
CA GLY A 664 37.50 -24.83 32.50
C GLY A 664 36.65 -23.87 33.33
N ASP A 665 35.32 -23.92 33.22
CA ASP A 665 34.41 -23.45 34.28
C ASP A 665 34.51 -24.38 35.51
N ALA A 666 34.80 -23.81 36.68
CA ALA A 666 34.88 -24.53 37.95
C ALA A 666 33.90 -24.02 39.05
N ASP A 667 33.03 -23.07 38.71
CA ASP A 667 32.02 -22.45 39.57
C ASP A 667 30.59 -22.90 39.14
N GLY A 668 30.38 -23.12 37.84
CA GLY A 668 29.12 -23.55 37.21
C GLY A 668 28.22 -22.35 36.95
N ASP A 669 28.71 -21.39 36.15
CA ASP A 669 27.96 -20.19 35.74
C ASP A 669 27.96 -19.91 34.22
N GLY A 670 28.51 -20.81 33.41
CA GLY A 670 28.46 -20.78 31.94
C GLY A 670 29.66 -20.12 31.27
N VAL A 671 30.63 -19.59 32.03
CA VAL A 671 31.76 -18.82 31.51
C VAL A 671 33.08 -19.34 32.09
N LEU A 672 34.16 -19.29 31.31
CA LEU A 672 35.48 -19.81 31.71
C LEU A 672 36.11 -19.07 32.94
N ASP A 673 36.59 -19.83 33.93
CA ASP A 673 37.06 -19.30 35.25
C ASP A 673 38.52 -18.77 35.23
N GLU A 674 39.40 -19.26 34.33
CA GLU A 674 40.79 -18.76 34.17
C GLU A 674 41.09 -18.29 32.72
N LEU A 675 40.48 -17.15 32.34
CA LEU A 675 40.62 -16.38 31.08
C LEU A 675 42.05 -15.94 30.72
N THR A 676 42.95 -16.89 30.47
CA THR A 676 44.33 -16.62 30.07
C THR A 676 44.67 -17.42 28.84
N ASP A 677 44.53 -16.82 27.66
CA ASP A 677 45.27 -17.30 26.51
C ASP A 677 46.73 -16.77 26.60
N SER A 678 47.70 -17.69 26.73
CA SER A 678 49.15 -17.39 26.68
C SER A 678 49.77 -17.61 25.29
N ASN A 679 48.99 -18.15 24.36
CA ASN A 679 49.37 -18.70 23.07
C ASN A 679 49.05 -17.71 21.94
N SER A 680 47.88 -17.05 22.02
CA SER A 680 47.17 -16.42 20.90
C SER A 680 46.74 -17.46 19.86
N ASP A 681 45.95 -18.44 20.30
CA ASP A 681 45.34 -19.50 19.47
C ASP A 681 43.85 -19.78 19.78
N GLY A 682 43.10 -18.73 20.10
CA GLY A 682 41.64 -18.73 20.31
C GLY A 682 41.26 -19.15 21.72
N LEU A 683 41.47 -20.43 22.02
CA LEU A 683 41.06 -21.03 23.29
C LEU A 683 41.94 -20.63 24.49
N ALA A 684 41.32 -20.46 25.66
CA ALA A 684 42.04 -20.19 26.92
C ALA A 684 42.94 -21.35 27.38
N ASP A 685 44.05 -21.08 28.10
CA ASP A 685 44.93 -22.10 28.71
C ASP A 685 44.17 -23.07 29.66
N SER A 686 42.97 -22.71 30.13
CA SER A 686 42.09 -23.60 30.90
C SER A 686 41.58 -24.78 30.07
N VAL A 687 41.18 -24.51 28.82
CA VAL A 687 40.60 -25.44 27.85
C VAL A 687 41.71 -26.15 27.07
N SER A 688 42.57 -25.38 26.38
CA SER A 688 43.74 -25.87 25.62
C SER A 688 45.09 -25.45 26.25
N PRO A 689 45.59 -26.16 27.29
CA PRO A 689 46.84 -25.84 27.97
C PRO A 689 48.11 -26.21 27.15
N ASN A 690 48.36 -25.50 26.04
CA ASN A 690 49.44 -25.66 25.04
C ASN A 690 49.17 -26.70 23.91
N MET A 691 48.00 -26.67 23.28
CA MET A 691 47.77 -27.29 21.97
C MET A 691 47.15 -26.28 21.00
N VAL A 692 47.59 -26.32 19.74
CA VAL A 692 46.79 -25.73 18.65
C VAL A 692 45.45 -26.49 18.67
N PRO A 693 44.30 -25.81 18.47
CA PRO A 693 43.01 -26.46 18.23
C PRO A 693 43.09 -27.59 17.19
N VAL A 694 42.06 -28.43 17.18
CA VAL A 694 41.87 -29.38 16.07
C VAL A 694 41.39 -28.58 14.85
N ASP A 695 41.64 -29.15 13.68
CA ASP A 695 41.43 -28.62 12.33
C ASP A 695 41.37 -29.90 11.48
N THR A 696 40.18 -30.49 11.40
CA THR A 696 39.96 -31.89 10.98
C THR A 696 39.92 -32.05 9.45
N ASP A 697 39.19 -31.19 8.72
CA ASP A 697 39.22 -31.13 7.25
C ASP A 697 40.55 -30.54 6.70
N GLY A 698 41.05 -29.44 7.30
CA GLY A 698 42.27 -28.74 6.88
C GLY A 698 42.12 -27.37 6.18
N ASP A 699 40.96 -26.69 6.23
CA ASP A 699 40.73 -25.39 5.55
C ASP A 699 41.19 -24.14 6.33
N ASN A 700 41.34 -24.27 7.66
CA ASN A 700 41.75 -23.33 8.73
C ASN A 700 40.65 -22.96 9.74
N ALA A 701 39.37 -23.34 9.55
CA ALA A 701 38.41 -23.36 10.65
C ALA A 701 38.82 -24.43 11.69
N PRO A 702 38.86 -24.11 12.99
CA PRO A 702 39.01 -25.13 14.03
C PRO A 702 37.70 -25.86 14.33
N ASP A 703 37.77 -27.15 14.67
CA ASP A 703 36.62 -28.02 15.05
C ASP A 703 35.69 -27.47 16.17
N TYR A 704 36.00 -26.33 16.82
CA TYR A 704 35.19 -25.74 17.91
C TYR A 704 34.42 -24.47 17.49
N ILE A 705 34.58 -24.05 16.23
CA ILE A 705 33.82 -22.99 15.56
C ILE A 705 33.53 -23.41 14.10
N ASP A 706 33.28 -24.71 13.89
CA ASP A 706 33.08 -25.31 12.58
C ASP A 706 31.93 -26.32 12.64
N LEU A 707 30.77 -25.88 12.15
CA LEU A 707 29.54 -26.64 12.18
C LEU A 707 29.55 -27.92 11.31
N ASP A 708 30.59 -28.19 10.50
CA ASP A 708 30.73 -29.34 9.58
C ASP A 708 32.21 -29.80 9.58
N SER A 709 32.75 -30.18 10.76
CA SER A 709 34.20 -30.32 11.09
C SER A 709 35.05 -31.17 10.13
N ASP A 710 34.46 -32.05 9.33
CA ASP A 710 35.15 -32.86 8.33
C ASP A 710 34.78 -32.58 6.86
N ALA A 711 33.93 -31.57 6.66
CA ALA A 711 33.40 -31.05 5.41
C ALA A 711 32.71 -32.12 4.52
N ASP A 712 32.03 -33.08 5.14
CA ASP A 712 31.11 -33.99 4.46
C ASP A 712 29.93 -33.22 3.83
N GLY A 713 29.34 -32.26 4.55
CA GLY A 713 28.08 -31.62 4.22
C GLY A 713 26.93 -32.03 5.14
N ILE A 714 27.24 -32.37 6.39
CA ILE A 714 26.28 -32.70 7.46
C ILE A 714 26.83 -32.10 8.75
N THR A 715 26.00 -31.34 9.46
CA THR A 715 26.49 -30.62 10.62
C THR A 715 26.77 -31.51 11.83
N ASP A 716 27.73 -31.09 12.66
CA ASP A 716 28.24 -31.84 13.81
C ASP A 716 27.10 -32.19 14.79
N LEU A 717 26.17 -31.25 15.01
CA LEU A 717 24.94 -31.44 15.79
C LEU A 717 24.11 -32.59 15.22
N ALA A 718 24.02 -32.68 13.90
CA ALA A 718 23.25 -33.69 13.22
C ALA A 718 23.90 -35.10 13.28
N GLU A 719 25.19 -35.19 13.60
CA GLU A 719 25.95 -36.42 13.82
C GLU A 719 25.94 -36.81 15.31
N SER A 720 26.12 -35.84 16.20
CA SER A 720 26.16 -35.99 17.65
C SER A 720 24.81 -36.38 18.26
N VAL A 721 23.67 -36.01 17.64
CA VAL A 721 22.33 -36.36 18.13
C VAL A 721 21.45 -37.14 17.14
N LYS A 722 20.60 -38.01 17.71
CA LYS A 722 19.80 -38.97 16.93
C LYS A 722 18.52 -38.41 16.29
N GLU A 723 18.01 -37.28 16.76
CA GLU A 723 16.66 -36.77 16.42
C GLU A 723 16.70 -35.23 16.20
N VAL A 724 17.61 -34.80 15.33
CA VAL A 724 17.99 -33.38 15.05
C VAL A 724 16.80 -32.44 14.83
N SER A 725 15.81 -32.85 14.04
CA SER A 725 14.68 -32.04 13.50
C SER A 725 13.64 -31.52 14.52
N THR A 726 14.03 -31.40 15.79
CA THR A 726 13.29 -30.72 16.86
C THR A 726 14.20 -29.90 17.80
N LEU A 727 15.47 -29.76 17.43
CA LEU A 727 16.54 -29.05 18.13
C LEU A 727 17.09 -27.94 17.23
N ASP A 728 17.33 -28.30 15.96
CA ASP A 728 17.45 -27.42 14.80
C ASP A 728 16.16 -27.58 13.97
N SER A 729 15.49 -26.46 13.66
CA SER A 729 14.24 -26.42 12.88
C SER A 729 14.34 -25.73 11.51
N ASP A 730 15.36 -24.92 11.25
CA ASP A 730 15.54 -24.23 9.96
C ASP A 730 16.66 -24.83 9.09
N GLY A 731 17.61 -25.54 9.70
CA GLY A 731 18.65 -26.32 9.04
C GLY A 731 20.02 -25.64 9.01
N ASN A 732 20.33 -24.72 9.93
CA ASN A 732 21.60 -23.98 9.94
C ASN A 732 22.77 -24.74 10.60
N GLY A 733 22.49 -25.70 11.49
CA GLY A 733 23.50 -26.46 12.24
C GLY A 733 23.56 -26.15 13.74
N MET A 734 23.04 -25.00 14.15
CA MET A 734 23.00 -24.50 15.52
C MET A 734 21.69 -24.90 16.23
N LEU A 735 21.58 -24.64 17.52
CA LEU A 735 20.41 -25.03 18.32
C LEU A 735 19.33 -23.91 18.43
N ASP A 736 18.08 -24.19 18.03
CA ASP A 736 16.87 -23.30 18.10
C ASP A 736 16.61 -22.64 19.48
N SER A 737 17.28 -23.10 20.54
CA SER A 737 16.68 -23.25 21.87
C SER A 737 17.60 -22.78 23.01
N THR A 738 17.80 -21.46 23.12
CA THR A 738 18.50 -20.69 24.18
C THR A 738 17.93 -20.83 25.62
N VAL A 739 17.53 -22.05 26.02
CA VAL A 739 16.94 -22.39 27.31
C VAL A 739 17.91 -23.27 28.10
N ASP A 740 18.96 -22.64 28.61
CA ASP A 740 19.63 -23.12 29.81
C ASP A 740 18.77 -22.74 31.05
N THR A 741 18.37 -23.75 31.84
CA THR A 741 17.58 -23.58 33.08
C THR A 741 18.48 -23.47 34.32
N ASP A 742 19.73 -23.89 34.22
CA ASP A 742 20.68 -24.08 35.31
C ASP A 742 21.74 -22.95 35.34
N GLY A 743 22.19 -22.50 34.16
CA GLY A 743 23.31 -21.58 33.97
C GLY A 743 24.64 -22.30 34.08
N ASP A 744 24.84 -23.39 33.32
CA ASP A 744 26.13 -24.08 33.21
C ASP A 744 26.60 -24.35 31.76
N GLY A 745 26.08 -23.59 30.79
CA GLY A 745 26.65 -23.42 29.45
C GLY A 745 26.32 -24.51 28.44
N LEU A 746 25.30 -25.33 28.72
CA LEU A 746 24.71 -26.26 27.74
C LEU A 746 23.18 -26.20 27.89
N ILE A 747 22.46 -26.04 26.78
CA ILE A 747 20.99 -25.91 26.83
C ILE A 747 20.31 -27.21 27.31
N GLU A 748 19.13 -27.11 27.99
CA GLU A 748 18.42 -28.24 28.64
C GLU A 748 18.01 -29.38 27.67
N VAL A 749 18.20 -29.20 26.36
CA VAL A 749 17.90 -30.21 25.33
C VAL A 749 19.07 -31.16 25.02
N VAL A 750 20.33 -30.68 25.15
CA VAL A 750 21.55 -31.49 25.01
C VAL A 750 22.12 -31.92 26.37
N ASP A 751 21.99 -31.10 27.42
CA ASP A 751 22.41 -31.47 28.77
C ASP A 751 21.53 -32.59 29.39
N PRO A 752 22.12 -33.71 29.86
CA PRO A 752 21.41 -34.76 30.57
C PRO A 752 21.22 -34.55 32.10
N VAL A 753 21.52 -33.38 32.68
CA VAL A 753 21.70 -33.18 34.12
C VAL A 753 20.67 -32.26 34.81
N SER A 754 20.23 -31.14 34.21
CA SER A 754 19.12 -30.23 34.60
C SER A 754 18.87 -30.19 36.14
N GLY A 755 19.89 -29.76 36.87
CA GLY A 755 20.06 -30.09 38.30
C GLY A 755 21.27 -29.52 39.05
N GLY A 756 22.14 -28.76 38.40
CA GLY A 756 22.80 -27.58 38.97
C GLY A 756 24.28 -27.68 39.28
N ALA A 757 25.08 -26.85 38.59
CA ALA A 757 26.49 -26.57 38.85
C ALA A 757 27.34 -27.85 38.90
N VAL A 758 27.23 -28.61 37.81
CA VAL A 758 28.15 -29.66 37.42
C VAL A 758 28.45 -29.36 35.96
N PRO A 759 29.67 -28.90 35.59
CA PRO A 759 29.96 -28.42 34.25
C PRO A 759 29.50 -29.37 33.15
N GLY A 760 29.12 -28.77 32.02
CA GLY A 760 28.50 -29.42 30.88
C GLY A 760 29.08 -30.80 30.58
N THR A 761 28.20 -31.77 30.39
CA THR A 761 28.58 -33.06 29.80
C THR A 761 27.62 -33.35 28.66
N PRO A 762 28.05 -33.21 27.38
CA PRO A 762 27.17 -33.32 26.24
C PRO A 762 26.53 -34.70 26.16
N HIS A 763 25.50 -34.81 25.32
CA HIS A 763 24.86 -36.10 25.07
C HIS A 763 25.87 -37.11 24.51
N SER A 764 25.57 -38.41 24.63
CA SER A 764 26.62 -39.43 24.60
C SER A 764 27.28 -39.62 23.23
N LEU A 765 28.44 -38.96 23.04
CA LEU A 765 29.34 -39.04 21.88
C LEU A 765 29.44 -40.44 21.27
N PHE A 766 29.43 -40.48 19.94
CA PHE A 766 29.47 -41.70 19.15
C PHE A 766 30.87 -41.95 18.55
N ASP A 767 31.08 -43.22 18.18
CA ASP A 767 32.30 -43.88 17.67
C ASP A 767 31.74 -45.19 17.09
N LEU A 768 31.01 -45.06 15.97
CA LEU A 768 30.05 -46.07 15.50
C LEU A 768 30.71 -47.34 14.95
N ASP A 769 31.74 -47.21 14.10
CA ASP A 769 32.61 -48.30 13.63
C ASP A 769 33.56 -48.84 14.74
N GLY A 770 34.18 -47.95 15.52
CA GLY A 770 35.17 -48.29 16.55
C GLY A 770 36.65 -48.06 16.19
N ASP A 771 36.97 -47.26 15.16
CA ASP A 771 38.34 -46.86 14.76
C ASP A 771 38.99 -45.98 15.83
N GLY A 772 38.27 -44.94 16.25
CA GLY A 772 38.67 -43.99 17.27
C GLY A 772 38.81 -42.52 16.83
N PHE A 773 38.19 -42.14 15.70
CA PHE A 773 37.58 -40.81 15.54
C PHE A 773 36.21 -40.79 16.26
N LEU A 774 35.52 -39.65 16.25
CA LEU A 774 34.12 -39.53 16.66
C LEU A 774 33.27 -39.34 15.39
N ASP A 775 31.97 -39.63 15.45
CA ASP A 775 31.12 -39.64 14.24
C ASP A 775 31.19 -38.29 13.46
N TYR A 776 31.20 -37.13 14.13
CA TYR A 776 31.38 -35.79 13.54
C TYR A 776 32.81 -35.46 13.01
N GLN A 777 33.73 -36.43 13.05
CA GLN A 777 35.12 -36.29 12.60
C GLN A 777 35.51 -37.44 11.63
N ASP A 778 34.55 -38.16 11.06
CA ASP A 778 34.77 -39.32 10.19
C ASP A 778 33.65 -39.53 9.15
N VAL A 779 33.84 -38.94 7.96
CA VAL A 779 33.11 -39.01 6.66
C VAL A 779 32.59 -40.37 6.15
N ASP A 780 32.71 -41.45 6.94
CA ASP A 780 32.27 -42.83 6.70
C ASP A 780 31.97 -43.45 8.08
N SER A 781 31.15 -42.79 8.90
CA SER A 781 30.92 -43.01 10.34
C SER A 781 30.63 -44.48 10.73
N ASP A 782 29.89 -45.20 9.89
CA ASP A 782 29.59 -46.63 10.09
C ASP A 782 30.71 -47.58 9.61
N GLY A 783 31.61 -47.09 8.76
CA GLY A 783 32.76 -47.79 8.18
C GLY A 783 32.45 -48.74 7.02
N ASP A 784 31.30 -48.64 6.34
CA ASP A 784 30.94 -49.53 5.23
C ASP A 784 31.53 -49.15 3.86
N GLY A 785 31.87 -47.87 3.64
CA GLY A 785 32.48 -47.35 2.41
C GLY A 785 31.53 -46.58 1.49
N PHE A 786 30.49 -45.97 2.05
CA PHE A 786 29.80 -44.80 1.50
C PHE A 786 30.32 -43.53 2.22
N THR A 787 29.63 -42.39 2.12
CA THR A 787 29.89 -41.23 2.96
C THR A 787 28.59 -40.76 3.57
N ASP A 788 28.63 -40.09 4.70
CA ASP A 788 27.43 -39.80 5.46
C ASP A 788 26.50 -38.83 4.72
N THR A 789 27.03 -37.89 3.92
CA THR A 789 26.27 -37.05 2.95
C THR A 789 25.39 -37.89 2.04
N LEU A 790 25.96 -39.02 1.59
CA LEU A 790 25.29 -39.91 0.67
C LEU A 790 24.17 -40.67 1.40
N GLU A 791 24.37 -41.01 2.67
CA GLU A 791 23.49 -41.85 3.49
C GLU A 791 22.65 -41.04 4.52
N ASN A 792 22.52 -39.73 4.28
CA ASN A 792 21.68 -38.76 4.97
C ASN A 792 20.17 -39.01 4.72
N GLY A 793 19.64 -40.14 5.21
CA GLY A 793 18.22 -40.47 5.15
C GLY A 793 17.88 -41.91 5.57
N ASP A 794 16.73 -42.09 6.22
CA ASP A 794 16.03 -43.39 6.43
C ASP A 794 15.53 -43.93 5.08
N PHE A 795 16.41 -44.52 4.27
CA PHE A 795 16.07 -45.02 2.94
C PHE A 795 15.41 -46.41 2.98
N ASP A 796 15.70 -47.19 4.03
CA ASP A 796 15.06 -48.48 4.37
C ASP A 796 13.61 -48.33 4.90
N GLY A 797 13.38 -47.39 5.82
CA GLY A 797 12.10 -47.15 6.49
C GLY A 797 11.94 -47.81 7.87
N ASP A 798 13.05 -48.08 8.57
CA ASP A 798 13.16 -48.67 9.92
C ASP A 798 12.92 -47.61 11.02
N GLY A 799 13.26 -46.34 10.73
CA GLY A 799 13.13 -45.20 11.64
C GLY A 799 14.43 -44.81 12.34
N ILE A 800 15.55 -44.97 11.64
CA ILE A 800 16.88 -44.43 11.95
C ILE A 800 17.46 -43.95 10.58
N GLN A 801 18.42 -43.01 10.57
CA GLN A 801 19.12 -42.60 9.34
C GLN A 801 20.13 -43.68 8.92
N ASP A 802 20.24 -43.97 7.61
CA ASP A 802 21.15 -45.00 7.10
C ASP A 802 22.61 -44.78 7.59
N ARG A 803 23.14 -43.53 7.59
CA ARG A 803 24.47 -43.20 8.17
C ARG A 803 24.71 -43.70 9.60
N SER A 804 23.69 -43.65 10.46
CA SER A 804 23.80 -44.09 11.85
C SER A 804 23.62 -45.62 12.02
N GLN A 805 23.80 -46.43 10.97
CA GLN A 805 23.39 -47.84 10.94
C GLN A 805 24.32 -48.79 10.18
N SER A 806 25.25 -49.42 10.92
CA SER A 806 25.98 -50.57 10.37
C SER A 806 25.10 -51.78 10.03
N GLU A 807 24.80 -51.86 8.74
CA GLU A 807 23.90 -52.79 8.07
C GLU A 807 24.49 -54.21 7.92
N GLY A 808 23.65 -55.17 7.51
CA GLY A 808 24.04 -56.58 7.49
C GLY A 808 24.74 -57.07 6.20
N GLU A 809 25.33 -58.28 6.21
CA GLU A 809 25.70 -58.94 4.94
C GLU A 809 24.46 -59.54 4.22
N LEU A 810 24.30 -59.32 2.90
CA LEU A 810 23.30 -60.03 2.07
C LEU A 810 23.51 -61.56 2.08
N LYS A 811 22.46 -62.33 2.36
CA LYS A 811 22.56 -63.79 2.54
C LYS A 811 22.30 -64.50 1.22
N THR A 812 23.35 -64.56 0.41
CA THR A 812 23.40 -65.12 -0.95
C THR A 812 23.29 -66.67 -1.04
N ALA A 813 23.05 -67.35 0.09
CA ALA A 813 22.75 -68.79 0.19
C ALA A 813 22.34 -69.19 1.62
N VAL A 814 21.45 -70.17 1.77
CA VAL A 814 20.90 -70.55 3.09
C VAL A 814 21.61 -71.76 3.71
N SER A 815 22.36 -71.53 4.80
CA SER A 815 23.07 -72.57 5.55
C SER A 815 22.13 -73.61 6.20
N GLY A 816 21.76 -74.67 5.46
CA GLY A 816 21.04 -75.81 6.03
C GLY A 816 20.32 -76.76 5.07
N ILE A 817 19.19 -77.30 5.54
CA ILE A 817 18.24 -78.09 4.73
C ILE A 817 16.93 -77.30 4.70
N GLY A 818 16.76 -76.47 3.67
CA GLY A 818 15.62 -75.56 3.51
C GLY A 818 14.25 -76.24 3.65
N ARG A 819 13.24 -75.45 4.05
CA ARG A 819 11.84 -75.94 4.15
C ARG A 819 11.32 -76.47 2.81
N THR A 820 11.73 -75.85 1.71
CA THR A 820 11.54 -76.27 0.31
C THR A 820 12.11 -77.68 0.07
N SER A 821 13.40 -77.86 0.37
CA SER A 821 14.15 -79.12 0.27
C SER A 821 13.46 -80.25 1.04
N ALA A 822 12.94 -79.96 2.24
CA ALA A 822 12.20 -80.92 3.07
C ALA A 822 10.85 -81.35 2.44
N PHE A 823 10.10 -80.42 1.83
CA PHE A 823 8.86 -80.72 1.09
C PHE A 823 9.13 -81.57 -0.17
N ILE A 824 10.23 -81.28 -0.89
CA ILE A 824 10.65 -82.04 -2.08
C ILE A 824 11.08 -83.46 -1.69
N LEU A 825 11.86 -83.63 -0.63
CA LEU A 825 12.21 -84.93 -0.04
C LEU A 825 10.97 -85.74 0.36
N GLY A 826 10.01 -85.11 1.04
CA GLY A 826 8.73 -85.73 1.39
C GLY A 826 7.95 -86.20 0.15
N SER A 827 7.94 -85.40 -0.91
CA SER A 827 7.25 -85.67 -2.18
C SER A 827 7.92 -86.81 -2.98
N LEU A 828 9.26 -86.86 -3.01
CA LEU A 828 10.01 -87.97 -3.61
C LEU A 828 9.80 -89.29 -2.85
N VAL A 829 9.80 -89.25 -1.51
CA VAL A 829 9.47 -90.42 -0.67
C VAL A 829 8.03 -90.88 -0.92
N LEU A 830 7.07 -89.94 -1.07
CA LEU A 830 5.68 -90.25 -1.39
C LEU A 830 5.55 -90.91 -2.77
N LEU A 831 6.25 -90.41 -3.80
CA LEU A 831 6.27 -91.03 -5.14
C LEU A 831 6.86 -92.45 -5.12
N ILE A 832 7.92 -92.68 -4.34
CA ILE A 832 8.50 -94.03 -4.12
C ILE A 832 7.48 -94.94 -3.41
N PHE A 833 6.70 -94.42 -2.45
CA PHE A 833 5.63 -95.15 -1.78
C PHE A 833 4.48 -95.51 -2.72
N VAL A 834 4.01 -94.56 -3.53
CA VAL A 834 2.97 -94.76 -4.55
C VAL A 834 3.42 -95.81 -5.59
N ARG A 835 4.70 -95.80 -5.99
CA ARG A 835 5.27 -96.83 -6.88
C ARG A 835 5.38 -98.21 -6.22
N ARG A 836 5.54 -98.28 -4.88
CA ARG A 836 5.49 -99.54 -4.10
C ARG A 836 4.07 -100.07 -3.93
N LEU A 837 3.06 -99.21 -3.91
CA LEU A 837 1.64 -99.58 -3.80
C LEU A 837 1.07 -100.07 -5.14
N GLY A 838 1.58 -101.22 -5.58
CA GLY A 838 1.22 -101.82 -6.85
C GLY A 838 -0.25 -102.22 -6.98
N SER A 839 -0.94 -101.57 -7.92
CA SER A 839 -2.15 -102.03 -8.64
C SER A 839 -3.53 -101.92 -7.95
N ARG A 840 -4.44 -101.23 -8.67
CA ARG A 840 -5.93 -101.37 -8.64
C ARG A 840 -6.74 -100.73 -7.49
N ALA A 841 -6.56 -99.44 -7.22
CA ALA A 841 -7.69 -98.53 -6.99
C ALA A 841 -7.24 -97.05 -6.98
N ILE A 842 -7.68 -96.28 -7.98
CA ILE A 842 -8.04 -94.84 -7.99
C ILE A 842 -8.35 -94.49 -9.44
N GLN A 843 -9.50 -93.86 -9.70
CA GLN A 843 -9.84 -93.27 -10.99
C GLN A 843 -10.41 -91.87 -10.75
N ALA A 844 -9.57 -90.86 -11.02
CA ALA A 844 -9.86 -89.42 -10.91
C ALA A 844 -10.20 -88.87 -9.50
N PRO A 845 -9.96 -87.57 -9.24
CA PRO A 845 -8.80 -86.80 -9.69
C PRO A 845 -8.06 -86.13 -8.51
N LEU A 846 -6.72 -86.10 -8.58
CA LEU A 846 -5.89 -85.16 -7.82
C LEU A 846 -5.21 -84.25 -8.85
N VAL A 847 -5.89 -83.16 -9.22
CA VAL A 847 -5.44 -82.18 -10.22
C VAL A 847 -5.78 -80.77 -9.71
N VAL A 848 -5.06 -80.37 -8.66
CA VAL A 848 -4.83 -79.00 -8.17
C VAL A 848 -3.38 -78.99 -7.66
N THR A 849 -2.71 -77.84 -7.63
CA THR A 849 -1.29 -77.66 -7.23
C THR A 849 -0.24 -78.47 -8.03
N LEU A 850 -0.42 -78.55 -9.36
CA LEU A 850 0.66 -78.59 -10.37
C LEU A 850 -0.01 -78.49 -11.75
N GLY A 851 -0.03 -77.29 -12.32
CA GLY A 851 -1.11 -76.88 -13.24
C GLY A 851 -0.73 -76.12 -14.52
N VAL A 852 0.55 -75.89 -14.81
CA VAL A 852 0.95 -75.36 -16.13
C VAL A 852 1.00 -76.52 -17.13
N CYS A 853 0.08 -76.50 -18.09
CA CYS A 853 -0.19 -77.63 -18.97
C CYS A 853 0.84 -77.77 -20.10
N ILE A 854 1.35 -78.99 -20.32
CA ILE A 854 1.42 -79.54 -21.68
C ILE A 854 0.70 -80.89 -21.75
N VAL A 855 -0.49 -80.86 -22.36
CA VAL A 855 -1.22 -82.07 -22.76
C VAL A 855 -0.59 -82.62 -24.03
N PHE A 856 0.21 -83.68 -23.93
CA PHE A 856 0.60 -84.50 -25.09
C PHE A 856 0.19 -85.96 -24.97
N THR A 857 -1.11 -86.20 -25.11
CA THR A 857 -1.65 -87.50 -25.55
C THR A 857 -1.42 -87.73 -27.05
N ILE A 858 -0.16 -87.68 -27.50
CA ILE A 858 0.22 -88.09 -28.86
C ILE A 858 0.55 -89.59 -28.86
N VAL A 859 -0.21 -90.35 -29.64
CA VAL A 859 0.12 -91.73 -29.97
C VAL A 859 1.29 -91.74 -30.96
N SER A 860 2.51 -91.93 -30.46
CA SER A 860 3.65 -92.36 -31.28
C SER A 860 3.75 -93.89 -31.23
N PRO A 861 3.94 -94.59 -32.37
CA PRO A 861 4.02 -96.05 -32.39
C PRO A 861 5.35 -96.55 -31.80
N SER A 862 5.34 -97.81 -31.36
CA SER A 862 6.56 -98.56 -31.02
C SER A 862 7.32 -98.97 -32.30
N THR A 863 7.94 -98.00 -32.97
CA THR A 863 8.94 -98.22 -34.01
C THR A 863 10.33 -97.98 -33.42
N HIS A 864 11.23 -98.95 -33.57
CA HIS A 864 12.56 -98.90 -32.97
C HIS A 864 13.42 -97.77 -33.56
N ALA A 865 13.55 -96.66 -32.82
CA ALA A 865 14.77 -95.87 -32.87
C ALA A 865 15.85 -96.68 -32.16
N GLU A 866 16.87 -97.17 -32.88
CA GLU A 866 17.94 -97.97 -32.27
C GLU A 866 18.58 -97.15 -31.13
N THR A 867 18.52 -97.71 -29.92
CA THR A 867 18.84 -96.94 -28.72
C THR A 867 20.33 -97.04 -28.45
N MET A 868 20.98 -95.90 -28.48
CA MET A 868 22.44 -95.81 -28.36
C MET A 868 22.99 -96.20 -26.98
N CYS A 869 22.10 -96.39 -26.00
CA CYS A 869 22.37 -96.92 -24.67
C CYS A 869 21.56 -98.21 -24.41
N GLN A 870 21.46 -99.12 -25.39
CA GLN A 870 20.83 -100.45 -25.23
C GLN A 870 21.90 -101.53 -25.01
N PRO A 871 21.69 -102.49 -24.07
CA PRO A 871 22.51 -103.69 -23.95
C PRO A 871 22.73 -104.35 -25.31
N GLY A 872 23.97 -104.76 -25.59
CA GLY A 872 24.23 -105.67 -26.70
C GLY A 872 23.46 -106.96 -26.46
N ILE A 873 22.66 -107.41 -27.44
CA ILE A 873 21.63 -108.47 -27.25
C ILE A 873 22.18 -109.83 -26.73
N GLU A 874 23.50 -110.02 -26.69
CA GLU A 874 24.15 -111.22 -26.13
C GLU A 874 24.59 -111.07 -24.66
N ASP A 875 24.84 -109.85 -24.16
CA ASP A 875 25.23 -109.56 -22.78
C ASP A 875 24.15 -108.68 -22.11
N ASN A 876 23.46 -109.25 -21.11
CA ASN A 876 22.30 -108.64 -20.44
C ASN A 876 22.72 -107.60 -19.37
N GLU A 877 23.73 -106.81 -19.70
CA GLU A 877 24.41 -105.82 -18.86
C GLU A 877 24.26 -104.45 -19.53
N PHE A 878 23.84 -103.44 -18.76
CA PHE A 878 23.53 -102.12 -19.33
C PHE A 878 24.82 -101.41 -19.75
N PRO A 879 24.92 -100.88 -20.99
CA PRO A 879 26.16 -100.29 -21.45
C PRO A 879 26.29 -98.90 -20.82
N ASP A 880 27.29 -98.77 -19.97
CA ASP A 880 27.72 -97.52 -19.35
C ASP A 880 27.80 -96.38 -20.39
N CYS A 881 26.83 -95.47 -20.33
CA CYS A 881 26.52 -94.54 -21.42
C CYS A 881 26.75 -93.09 -21.01
N TRP A 882 27.81 -92.49 -21.53
CA TRP A 882 28.10 -91.07 -21.38
C TRP A 882 27.18 -90.20 -22.24
N TYR A 883 26.87 -89.00 -21.75
CA TYR A 883 26.38 -87.88 -22.55
C TYR A 883 27.07 -86.58 -22.16
N VAL A 884 27.08 -85.63 -23.10
CA VAL A 884 27.28 -84.21 -22.82
C VAL A 884 26.02 -83.48 -23.25
N MET A 885 25.62 -82.43 -22.51
CA MET A 885 24.56 -81.52 -22.90
C MET A 885 24.95 -80.08 -22.56
N GLY A 886 24.55 -79.16 -23.43
CA GLY A 886 24.51 -77.72 -23.15
C GLY A 886 23.05 -77.29 -23.13
N GLY A 887 22.69 -76.44 -22.18
CA GLY A 887 21.36 -75.84 -22.07
C GLY A 887 21.42 -74.35 -21.85
N ILE A 888 20.33 -73.73 -22.26
CA ILE A 888 19.97 -72.35 -21.94
C ILE A 888 18.67 -72.41 -21.16
N GLY A 889 18.50 -71.55 -20.17
CA GLY A 889 17.31 -71.49 -19.35
C GLY A 889 17.05 -70.09 -18.85
N ILE A 890 15.98 -69.97 -18.06
CA ILE A 890 15.84 -68.88 -17.11
C ILE A 890 16.31 -69.38 -15.74
N THR A 891 16.90 -68.50 -14.97
CA THR A 891 17.34 -68.72 -13.59
C THR A 891 16.62 -67.74 -12.68
N GLU A 892 16.40 -68.16 -11.44
CA GLU A 892 15.69 -67.44 -10.39
C GLU A 892 16.69 -67.43 -9.22
N VAL A 893 17.35 -66.29 -9.03
CA VAL A 893 18.48 -66.01 -8.13
C VAL A 893 18.12 -64.80 -7.25
N ASP A 894 17.93 -65.03 -5.95
CA ASP A 894 17.20 -64.13 -5.05
C ASP A 894 17.87 -64.08 -3.66
N PRO A 895 18.98 -63.31 -3.49
CA PRO A 895 19.68 -63.20 -2.21
C PRO A 895 18.76 -62.61 -1.13
N GLU A 896 18.90 -63.11 0.10
CA GLU A 896 18.00 -62.74 1.20
C GLU A 896 18.58 -61.70 2.16
N GLY A 897 17.92 -60.56 2.24
CA GLY A 897 18.27 -59.45 3.11
C GLY A 897 18.13 -58.12 2.37
N GLU A 898 18.34 -57.07 3.14
CA GLU A 898 18.65 -55.70 2.71
C GLU A 898 19.99 -55.40 3.45
N ALA A 899 20.82 -54.52 2.89
CA ALA A 899 22.21 -54.26 3.35
C ALA A 899 22.78 -52.99 2.70
N ASN A 900 23.11 -51.96 3.48
CA ASN A 900 23.63 -50.66 2.99
C ASN A 900 22.62 -50.11 1.95
N SER A 901 21.33 -50.22 2.30
CA SER A 901 20.16 -50.01 1.45
C SER A 901 20.08 -50.83 0.13
N TRP A 902 21.00 -51.77 -0.15
CA TRP A 902 20.96 -52.66 -1.33
C TRP A 902 19.97 -53.83 -1.18
N ARG A 903 19.18 -54.06 -2.23
CA ARG A 903 18.26 -55.20 -2.28
C ARG A 903 18.01 -55.77 -3.67
N THR A 904 17.52 -57.01 -3.72
CA THR A 904 17.17 -57.71 -4.97
C THR A 904 16.04 -56.99 -5.72
N THR A 905 16.35 -56.38 -6.86
CA THR A 905 15.37 -55.74 -7.75
C THR A 905 15.05 -56.60 -8.98
N GLY A 906 15.99 -57.46 -9.42
CA GLY A 906 15.81 -58.40 -10.53
C GLY A 906 16.30 -59.81 -10.20
N ASP A 907 15.35 -60.71 -9.90
CA ASP A 907 15.61 -62.11 -9.53
C ASP A 907 15.78 -63.07 -10.74
N ASN A 908 15.45 -62.64 -11.96
CA ASN A 908 15.27 -63.53 -13.12
C ASN A 908 16.33 -63.33 -14.24
N SER A 909 17.27 -64.27 -14.40
CA SER A 909 18.43 -64.16 -15.30
C SER A 909 18.51 -65.26 -16.41
N GLU A 910 19.47 -65.15 -17.35
CA GLU A 910 19.68 -66.12 -18.46
C GLU A 910 20.71 -67.23 -18.13
N GLY A 911 20.32 -68.24 -17.34
CA GLY A 911 21.22 -69.34 -16.97
C GLY A 911 21.79 -70.19 -18.14
N LEU A 912 23.12 -70.31 -18.19
CA LEU A 912 23.88 -71.16 -19.11
C LEU A 912 24.41 -72.43 -18.43
N LYS A 913 23.96 -73.60 -18.90
CA LYS A 913 24.26 -74.87 -18.24
C LYS A 913 25.04 -75.87 -19.11
N LEU A 914 26.22 -76.26 -18.66
CA LEU A 914 26.99 -77.39 -19.20
C LEU A 914 26.82 -78.61 -18.30
N SER A 915 26.67 -79.82 -18.87
CA SER A 915 26.62 -81.04 -18.05
C SER A 915 27.18 -82.27 -18.75
N ILE A 916 27.88 -83.10 -17.99
CA ILE A 916 28.43 -84.40 -18.40
C ILE A 916 27.80 -85.48 -17.52
N GLY A 917 27.03 -86.37 -18.12
CA GLY A 917 26.32 -87.43 -17.42
C GLY A 917 26.68 -88.84 -17.87
N TYR A 918 26.38 -89.80 -17.00
CA TYR A 918 26.77 -91.21 -17.11
C TYR A 918 25.64 -92.12 -16.63
N HIS A 919 24.94 -92.78 -17.56
CA HIS A 919 23.98 -93.82 -17.22
C HIS A 919 24.72 -95.14 -16.97
N PHE A 920 24.80 -95.55 -15.71
CA PHE A 920 25.44 -96.81 -15.30
C PHE A 920 24.44 -97.95 -15.05
N LYS A 921 23.13 -97.66 -15.03
CA LYS A 921 22.03 -98.64 -14.98
C LYS A 921 20.81 -98.10 -15.75
N PRO A 922 19.84 -98.95 -16.17
CA PRO A 922 18.67 -98.49 -16.90
C PRO A 922 17.88 -97.36 -16.20
N HIS A 923 17.82 -97.39 -14.88
CA HIS A 923 17.12 -96.37 -14.11
C HIS A 923 18.03 -95.34 -13.42
N TRP A 924 19.36 -95.45 -13.49
CA TRP A 924 20.27 -94.58 -12.72
C TRP A 924 21.32 -93.89 -13.60
N LEU A 925 21.45 -92.59 -13.39
CA LEU A 925 22.50 -91.74 -13.94
C LEU A 925 23.28 -91.07 -12.81
N ALA A 926 24.55 -90.75 -13.05
CA ALA A 926 25.25 -89.67 -12.35
C ALA A 926 25.46 -88.52 -13.34
N GLU A 927 25.39 -87.27 -12.89
CA GLU A 927 25.53 -86.07 -13.72
C GLU A 927 26.36 -85.04 -12.97
N LEU A 928 27.49 -84.64 -13.56
CA LEU A 928 28.24 -83.46 -13.14
C LEU A 928 27.76 -82.30 -14.01
N SER A 929 27.30 -81.23 -13.38
CA SER A 929 26.87 -80.01 -14.06
C SER A 929 27.64 -78.79 -13.56
N TYR A 930 27.74 -77.82 -14.45
CA TYR A 930 28.12 -76.45 -14.15
C TYR A 930 26.98 -75.59 -14.67
N THR A 931 26.34 -74.86 -13.79
CA THR A 931 25.33 -73.86 -14.15
C THR A 931 25.95 -72.51 -13.83
N ASP A 932 26.33 -71.78 -14.87
CA ASP A 932 26.39 -70.33 -14.81
C ASP A 932 24.91 -69.89 -14.72
N ALA A 933 24.53 -69.24 -13.61
CA ALA A 933 23.15 -68.90 -13.33
C ALA A 933 22.82 -67.43 -13.64
N GLY A 934 23.73 -66.71 -14.30
CA GLY A 934 23.66 -65.25 -14.40
C GLY A 934 23.91 -64.59 -13.04
N ALA A 935 23.34 -63.41 -12.85
CA ALA A 935 23.37 -62.67 -11.60
C ALA A 935 21.96 -62.32 -11.10
N ALA A 936 21.85 -62.02 -9.81
CA ALA A 936 20.75 -61.26 -9.26
C ALA A 936 21.07 -59.77 -9.43
N GLU A 937 20.15 -59.02 -10.05
CA GLU A 937 20.24 -57.56 -10.16
C GLU A 937 19.82 -56.96 -8.81
N LEU A 938 20.70 -56.15 -8.23
CA LEU A 938 20.44 -55.34 -7.05
C LEU A 938 20.17 -53.90 -7.47
N GLY A 939 19.34 -53.21 -6.69
CA GLY A 939 19.29 -51.75 -6.68
C GLY A 939 19.41 -51.28 -5.24
N ASN A 940 20.10 -50.16 -5.05
CA ASN A 940 20.06 -49.44 -3.78
C ASN A 940 18.69 -48.75 -3.64
N LEU A 941 18.28 -48.48 -2.40
CA LEU A 941 17.10 -47.71 -2.03
C LEU A 941 17.36 -46.20 -2.09
N ASN A 942 18.56 -45.79 -1.69
CA ASN A 942 19.10 -44.46 -1.83
C ASN A 942 19.09 -44.04 -3.33
N PRO A 943 18.39 -42.94 -3.69
CA PRO A 943 18.26 -42.50 -5.08
C PRO A 943 19.52 -41.82 -5.65
N ALA A 944 20.46 -41.40 -4.79
CA ALA A 944 21.77 -40.87 -5.21
C ALA A 944 22.71 -42.01 -5.68
N ILE A 945 22.62 -43.18 -5.06
CA ILE A 945 23.33 -44.42 -5.47
C ILE A 945 22.66 -45.02 -6.71
N GLY A 946 22.83 -44.33 -7.85
CA GLY A 946 22.24 -44.69 -9.16
C GLY A 946 22.84 -45.92 -9.86
N ASP A 947 23.73 -46.67 -9.19
CA ASP A 947 24.39 -47.85 -9.73
C ASP A 947 23.53 -49.12 -9.61
N THR A 948 23.58 -49.97 -10.64
CA THR A 948 22.97 -51.32 -10.59
C THR A 948 24.05 -52.36 -10.30
N ALA A 949 24.14 -52.82 -9.05
CA ALA A 949 25.04 -53.90 -8.68
C ALA A 949 24.46 -55.28 -9.07
N GLU A 950 25.34 -56.25 -9.31
CA GLU A 950 25.00 -57.63 -9.67
C GLU A 950 25.75 -58.63 -8.79
N ILE A 951 25.04 -59.54 -8.11
CA ILE A 951 25.66 -60.71 -7.46
C ILE A 951 25.60 -61.90 -8.43
N SER A 952 26.74 -62.29 -8.98
CA SER A 952 26.88 -63.38 -9.96
C SER A 952 26.92 -64.77 -9.32
N TYR A 953 26.18 -65.75 -9.86
CA TYR A 953 25.99 -67.09 -9.26
C TYR A 953 26.59 -68.23 -10.11
N ASP A 954 27.71 -68.80 -9.66
CA ASP A 954 28.51 -69.77 -10.42
C ASP A 954 28.45 -71.18 -9.77
N ILE A 955 27.55 -72.05 -10.25
CA ILE A 955 27.05 -73.23 -9.51
C ILE A 955 27.54 -74.60 -10.07
N PRO A 956 28.67 -75.14 -9.59
CA PRO A 956 29.07 -76.54 -9.82
C PRO A 956 28.25 -77.52 -8.96
N ALA A 957 27.59 -78.50 -9.59
CA ALA A 957 26.77 -79.50 -8.89
C ALA A 957 27.01 -80.94 -9.36
N LEU A 958 26.85 -81.91 -8.45
CA LEU A 958 26.98 -83.34 -8.69
C LEU A 958 25.67 -84.07 -8.30
N PHE A 959 24.93 -84.51 -9.31
CA PHE A 959 23.63 -85.17 -9.17
C PHE A 959 23.69 -86.70 -9.32
N LEU A 960 22.83 -87.38 -8.56
CA LEU A 960 22.42 -88.78 -8.76
C LEU A 960 20.96 -88.80 -9.22
N GLY A 961 20.72 -89.14 -10.49
CA GLY A 961 19.39 -89.13 -11.11
C GLY A 961 18.74 -90.50 -11.26
N TYR A 962 17.41 -90.54 -11.11
CA TYR A 962 16.57 -91.71 -11.27
C TYR A 962 15.51 -91.52 -12.37
N TRP A 963 15.55 -92.35 -13.41
CA TRP A 963 14.56 -92.35 -14.48
C TRP A 963 13.29 -93.12 -14.10
N LEU A 964 12.11 -92.52 -14.27
CA LEU A 964 10.84 -93.16 -13.93
C LEU A 964 10.52 -94.37 -14.85
N ARG A 965 10.97 -94.35 -16.11
CA ARG A 965 10.92 -95.48 -17.06
C ARG A 965 12.33 -95.84 -17.55
N GLU A 966 12.48 -96.92 -18.29
CA GLU A 966 13.76 -97.33 -18.89
C GLU A 966 14.15 -96.39 -20.07
N PRO A 967 15.45 -96.20 -20.39
CA PRO A 967 15.93 -95.09 -21.26
C PRO A 967 15.59 -95.26 -22.75
N GLU A 968 15.03 -96.41 -23.12
CA GLU A 968 14.54 -96.70 -24.47
C GLU A 968 13.28 -95.89 -24.82
N GLN A 969 12.58 -95.37 -23.81
CA GLN A 969 11.38 -94.55 -24.01
C GLN A 969 11.76 -93.18 -24.58
N ARG A 970 11.21 -92.86 -25.76
CA ARG A 970 11.48 -91.61 -26.50
C ARG A 970 11.14 -90.34 -25.72
N LEU A 971 10.17 -90.41 -24.81
CA LEU A 971 9.97 -89.44 -23.75
C LEU A 971 10.08 -90.18 -22.42
N ASN A 972 10.97 -89.70 -21.55
CA ASN A 972 11.17 -90.23 -20.21
C ASN A 972 11.31 -89.07 -19.23
N ALA A 973 10.83 -89.27 -18.00
CA ALA A 973 10.91 -88.29 -16.93
C ALA A 973 11.81 -88.81 -15.81
N PHE A 974 12.54 -87.91 -15.16
CA PHE A 974 13.47 -88.23 -14.08
C PHE A 974 13.28 -87.29 -12.90
N GLY A 975 13.76 -87.72 -11.74
CA GLY A 975 14.12 -86.84 -10.63
C GLY A 975 15.55 -87.15 -10.22
N LYS A 976 16.31 -86.13 -9.84
CA LYS A 976 17.69 -86.21 -9.37
C LYS A 976 17.84 -85.46 -8.05
N VAL A 977 18.83 -85.90 -7.27
CA VAL A 977 19.24 -85.28 -6.01
C VAL A 977 20.75 -85.32 -5.97
N GLY A 978 21.37 -84.25 -5.50
CA GLY A 978 22.80 -84.04 -5.60
C GLY A 978 23.34 -83.20 -4.47
N ILE A 979 24.52 -82.65 -4.72
CA ILE A 979 25.14 -81.61 -3.93
C ILE A 979 25.60 -80.49 -4.86
N SER A 980 25.43 -79.24 -4.43
CA SER A 980 25.96 -78.02 -5.06
C SER A 980 27.03 -77.43 -4.17
N GLY A 981 27.98 -76.71 -4.76
CA GLY A 981 28.50 -75.50 -4.15
C GLY A 981 27.96 -74.33 -4.96
N ILE A 982 27.63 -73.24 -4.29
CA ILE A 982 27.41 -71.94 -4.93
C ILE A 982 28.73 -71.15 -4.81
N ARG A 983 28.90 -70.14 -5.68
CA ARG A 983 30.07 -69.25 -5.70
C ARG A 983 29.58 -67.89 -6.16
N ASN A 984 29.75 -66.90 -5.29
CA ASN A 984 29.19 -65.59 -5.49
C ASN A 984 30.31 -64.55 -5.56
N ALA A 985 30.09 -63.54 -6.40
CA ALA A 985 30.90 -62.33 -6.50
C ALA A 985 29.97 -61.19 -6.91
N ALA A 986 29.98 -60.11 -6.13
CA ALA A 986 29.37 -58.83 -6.48
C ALA A 986 30.15 -58.16 -7.64
N SER A 987 29.50 -57.22 -8.31
CA SER A 987 30.11 -56.35 -9.33
C SER A 987 30.76 -55.10 -8.74
N ASP A 988 30.25 -54.63 -7.60
CA ASP A 988 30.79 -53.57 -6.77
C ASP A 988 31.51 -54.21 -5.56
N GLU A 989 32.40 -53.46 -4.90
CA GLU A 989 33.06 -53.91 -3.67
C GLU A 989 32.29 -53.42 -2.40
N ARG A 990 31.48 -52.35 -2.51
CA ARG A 990 30.55 -51.79 -1.49
C ARG A 990 29.21 -52.53 -1.38
N VAL A 991 29.21 -53.84 -1.59
CA VAL A 991 28.00 -54.69 -1.45
C VAL A 991 28.37 -55.86 -0.54
N PRO A 992 28.13 -55.77 0.78
CA PRO A 992 28.51 -56.83 1.71
C PRO A 992 27.64 -58.07 1.51
N PHE A 993 28.27 -59.24 1.35
CA PHE A 993 27.56 -60.50 1.11
C PHE A 993 28.23 -61.72 1.76
N GLU A 994 27.44 -62.55 2.45
CA GLU A 994 27.97 -63.72 3.18
C GLU A 994 28.49 -64.77 2.16
N ASN A 995 29.81 -64.89 2.03
CA ASN A 995 30.44 -65.76 1.03
C ASN A 995 30.34 -67.26 1.43
N GLN A 996 29.21 -67.88 1.10
CA GLN A 996 28.86 -69.24 1.49
C GLN A 996 29.70 -70.34 0.79
N THR A 997 30.90 -70.60 1.33
CA THR A 997 31.80 -71.70 0.91
C THR A 997 31.29 -73.12 1.22
N SER A 998 30.02 -73.27 1.61
CA SER A 998 29.42 -74.52 2.09
C SER A 998 28.85 -75.41 0.97
N VAL A 999 28.51 -76.67 1.29
CA VAL A 999 28.02 -77.66 0.31
C VAL A 999 26.54 -77.98 0.58
N GLN A 1000 25.67 -77.51 -0.32
CA GLN A 1000 24.22 -77.58 -0.26
C GLN A 1000 23.64 -78.88 -0.85
N LEU A 1001 22.31 -79.03 -0.76
CA LEU A 1001 21.55 -80.17 -1.30
C LEU A 1001 20.71 -79.79 -2.53
N ALA A 1002 21.32 -79.86 -3.71
CA ALA A 1002 20.61 -79.65 -4.97
C ALA A 1002 19.57 -80.75 -5.27
N PHE A 1003 18.44 -80.36 -5.85
CA PHE A 1003 17.40 -81.22 -6.40
C PHE A 1003 17.17 -80.90 -7.88
N GLY A 1004 16.56 -81.83 -8.62
CA GLY A 1004 16.09 -81.52 -9.96
C GLY A 1004 15.07 -82.52 -10.49
N ILE A 1005 14.21 -82.08 -11.39
CA ILE A 1005 13.24 -82.89 -12.09
C ILE A 1005 13.17 -82.48 -13.56
N GLY A 1006 12.89 -83.43 -14.44
CA GLY A 1006 12.82 -83.09 -15.86
C GLY A 1006 12.24 -84.15 -16.76
N ALA A 1007 12.04 -83.74 -18.00
CA ALA A 1007 11.52 -84.55 -19.09
C ALA A 1007 12.50 -84.50 -20.27
N GLN A 1008 13.07 -85.66 -20.60
CA GLN A 1008 13.99 -85.80 -21.72
C GLN A 1008 13.28 -86.42 -22.92
N TRP A 1009 13.33 -85.71 -24.05
CA TRP A 1009 12.77 -86.12 -25.33
C TRP A 1009 13.88 -86.46 -26.31
N ARG A 1010 13.94 -87.73 -26.74
CA ARG A 1010 14.87 -88.17 -27.76
C ARG A 1010 14.42 -87.66 -29.14
N ILE A 1011 15.23 -86.78 -29.72
CA ILE A 1011 14.96 -86.10 -31.00
C ILE A 1011 15.65 -86.80 -32.18
N ALA A 1012 16.81 -87.42 -31.94
CA ALA A 1012 17.55 -88.24 -32.90
C ALA A 1012 18.17 -89.45 -32.16
N PRO A 1013 18.87 -90.38 -32.83
CA PRO A 1013 19.46 -91.52 -32.14
C PRO A 1013 20.52 -91.08 -31.11
N ARG A 1014 21.44 -90.20 -31.53
CA ARG A 1014 22.44 -89.56 -30.64
C ARG A 1014 21.83 -88.49 -29.74
N TRP A 1015 20.92 -87.69 -30.30
CA TRP A 1015 20.53 -86.40 -29.73
C TRP A 1015 19.22 -86.46 -28.95
N PHE A 1016 19.20 -85.77 -27.81
CA PHE A 1016 18.01 -85.50 -27.02
C PHE A 1016 17.88 -84.00 -26.76
N ALA A 1017 16.64 -83.54 -26.62
CA ALA A 1017 16.32 -82.32 -25.91
C ALA A 1017 15.87 -82.72 -24.49
N ARG A 1018 16.09 -81.86 -23.50
CA ARG A 1018 15.66 -82.05 -22.12
C ARG A 1018 15.13 -80.72 -21.59
N VAL A 1019 13.94 -80.71 -21.03
CA VAL A 1019 13.52 -79.66 -20.11
C VAL A 1019 13.81 -80.16 -18.70
N GLU A 1020 14.53 -79.39 -17.90
CA GLU A 1020 14.75 -79.67 -16.48
C GLU A 1020 14.61 -78.40 -15.64
N TRP A 1021 14.00 -78.57 -14.47
CA TRP A 1021 14.05 -77.62 -13.37
C TRP A 1021 14.96 -78.21 -12.30
N ASP A 1022 16.02 -77.47 -11.95
CA ASP A 1022 16.94 -77.80 -10.88
C ASP A 1022 16.89 -76.68 -9.83
N ALA A 1023 16.80 -77.05 -8.56
CA ALA A 1023 16.89 -76.15 -7.41
C ALA A 1023 18.19 -76.45 -6.69
N PHE A 1024 19.05 -75.46 -6.51
CA PHE A 1024 20.34 -75.58 -5.85
C PHE A 1024 20.24 -75.19 -4.37
N ASP A 1025 19.52 -74.10 -4.08
CA ASP A 1025 19.01 -73.74 -2.75
C ASP A 1025 17.51 -73.34 -2.80
N ARG A 1026 17.02 -72.49 -1.90
CA ARG A 1026 15.69 -71.84 -1.98
C ARG A 1026 15.70 -70.74 -3.05
N ASP A 1027 16.73 -69.92 -2.93
CA ASP A 1027 17.12 -68.68 -3.59
C ASP A 1027 17.89 -68.89 -4.90
N ALA A 1028 18.18 -70.13 -5.30
CA ALA A 1028 18.94 -70.42 -6.52
C ALA A 1028 18.32 -71.58 -7.33
N ASN A 1029 17.63 -71.25 -8.42
CA ASN A 1029 16.89 -72.21 -9.28
C ASN A 1029 17.20 -71.99 -10.77
N TYR A 1030 17.13 -73.07 -11.57
CA TYR A 1030 17.33 -73.07 -13.03
C TYR A 1030 16.20 -73.83 -13.72
N VAL A 1031 15.50 -73.21 -14.68
CA VAL A 1031 14.51 -73.84 -15.58
C VAL A 1031 15.00 -73.73 -17.02
N GLY A 1032 15.52 -74.82 -17.60
CA GLY A 1032 16.18 -74.74 -18.91
C GLY A 1032 15.92 -75.88 -19.89
N LEU A 1033 16.16 -75.55 -21.17
CA LEU A 1033 16.08 -76.44 -22.32
C LEU A 1033 17.48 -76.84 -22.79
N ALA A 1034 17.94 -78.00 -22.34
CA ALA A 1034 19.22 -78.57 -22.76
C ALA A 1034 19.11 -79.40 -24.05
N ILE A 1035 20.10 -79.26 -24.94
CA ILE A 1035 20.34 -80.17 -26.07
C ILE A 1035 21.58 -81.00 -25.76
N GLY A 1036 21.41 -82.32 -25.75
CA GLY A 1036 22.46 -83.27 -25.40
C GLY A 1036 22.69 -84.35 -26.44
N ALA A 1037 23.91 -84.88 -26.44
CA ALA A 1037 24.34 -85.98 -27.29
C ALA A 1037 24.90 -87.12 -26.45
N TYR A 1038 24.36 -88.33 -26.64
CA TYR A 1038 24.98 -89.55 -26.13
C TYR A 1038 26.30 -89.82 -26.86
N LEU A 1039 27.33 -90.12 -26.07
CA LEU A 1039 28.72 -90.32 -26.49
C LEU A 1039 29.11 -91.81 -26.62
N GLY A 1040 28.15 -92.64 -27.04
CA GLY A 1040 28.30 -94.07 -27.36
C GLY A 1040 27.09 -94.58 -28.17
N GLY A 1041 27.16 -95.76 -28.81
CA GLY A 1041 26.02 -96.43 -29.49
C GLY A 1041 25.94 -96.37 -31.04
N ARG A 1042 24.80 -96.80 -31.63
CA ARG A 1042 24.47 -96.84 -33.09
C ARG A 1042 22.98 -96.48 -33.41
N ASP A 1043 22.67 -96.03 -34.64
CA ASP A 1043 21.51 -95.14 -34.99
C ASP A 1043 20.15 -95.75 -35.47
N GLY A 1044 19.00 -95.11 -35.14
CA GLY A 1044 17.64 -95.26 -35.76
C GLY A 1044 16.58 -94.16 -35.37
N SER A 1045 15.45 -94.00 -36.10
CA SER A 1045 14.50 -92.81 -36.10
C SER A 1045 12.99 -93.11 -35.77
N GLU A 1046 11.91 -92.26 -35.85
CA GLU A 1046 11.61 -90.91 -36.45
C GLU A 1046 10.28 -90.24 -35.89
N LYS A 1047 10.04 -88.93 -36.16
CA LYS A 1047 8.76 -88.19 -36.46
C LYS A 1047 7.63 -87.89 -35.38
N PRO A 1048 6.58 -87.00 -35.59
CA PRO A 1048 6.26 -85.88 -34.62
C PRO A 1048 4.78 -85.33 -34.38
N ALA A 1049 4.59 -84.39 -33.39
CA ALA A 1049 3.72 -83.15 -33.27
C ALA A 1049 2.13 -83.14 -33.42
N PRO A 1050 1.37 -81.98 -33.49
CA PRO A 1050 0.95 -80.85 -32.56
C PRO A 1050 -0.64 -80.60 -32.47
N VAL A 1051 -1.42 -79.51 -32.08
CA VAL A 1051 -1.41 -78.06 -31.57
C VAL A 1051 -2.83 -77.62 -30.96
N VAL A 1052 -3.08 -76.32 -30.55
CA VAL A 1052 -4.36 -75.44 -30.64
C VAL A 1052 -5.15 -74.88 -29.38
N GLU A 1053 -4.93 -73.59 -28.96
CA GLU A 1053 -5.77 -72.30 -28.97
C GLU A 1053 -7.13 -71.93 -28.16
N PRO A 1054 -7.68 -70.64 -28.10
CA PRO A 1054 -8.19 -69.89 -26.87
C PRO A 1054 -9.56 -69.04 -26.98
N VAL A 1055 -9.82 -67.91 -26.20
CA VAL A 1055 -10.61 -66.60 -26.51
C VAL A 1055 -11.22 -65.67 -25.35
N ALA A 1056 -10.96 -64.30 -25.37
CA ALA A 1056 -11.70 -62.98 -25.05
C ALA A 1056 -12.62 -62.61 -23.79
N GLN A 1057 -13.09 -61.35 -23.36
CA GLN A 1057 -12.78 -59.84 -23.43
C GLN A 1057 -13.77 -58.83 -22.65
N LEU A 1058 -13.36 -57.56 -22.29
CA LEU A 1058 -14.08 -56.22 -22.01
C LEU A 1058 -14.91 -55.94 -20.68
N SER A 1059 -15.39 -54.73 -20.20
CA SER A 1059 -15.74 -53.32 -20.69
C SER A 1059 -15.76 -52.13 -19.60
N ARG A 1060 -16.51 -50.97 -19.71
CA ARG A 1060 -16.35 -49.63 -18.96
C ARG A 1060 -17.59 -48.75 -18.44
N HIS A 1061 -17.39 -47.85 -17.41
CA HIS A 1061 -17.89 -46.44 -17.00
C HIS A 1061 -19.36 -46.02 -16.46
N PRO A 1062 -19.88 -44.72 -16.42
CA PRO A 1062 -20.04 -43.79 -15.21
C PRO A 1062 -21.36 -42.88 -15.02
N ALA A 1063 -21.48 -41.99 -13.97
CA ALA A 1063 -22.53 -40.88 -13.74
C ALA A 1063 -22.29 -39.88 -12.51
N SER A 1064 -23.21 -38.91 -12.13
CA SER A 1064 -22.97 -37.69 -11.26
C SER A 1064 -24.09 -37.04 -10.30
N GLN A 1065 -23.71 -36.18 -9.29
CA GLN A 1065 -24.41 -35.07 -8.48
C GLN A 1065 -25.64 -35.35 -7.50
N PRO A 1066 -26.32 -34.42 -6.68
CA PRO A 1066 -26.18 -32.97 -6.20
C PRO A 1066 -26.67 -32.50 -4.71
N LYS A 1067 -26.39 -31.23 -4.27
CA LYS A 1067 -27.18 -30.18 -3.46
C LYS A 1067 -27.44 -30.05 -1.87
N LEU A 1068 -27.06 -28.86 -1.29
CA LEU A 1068 -27.73 -27.81 -0.39
C LEU A 1068 -28.16 -27.86 1.14
N LYS A 1069 -27.75 -26.79 1.91
CA LYS A 1069 -28.31 -25.96 3.08
C LYS A 1069 -28.82 -26.59 4.43
N PRO A 1070 -28.93 -25.87 5.62
CA PRO A 1070 -29.91 -24.77 5.92
C PRO A 1070 -29.64 -23.69 7.06
N GLU A 1071 -30.55 -22.67 7.18
CA GLU A 1071 -31.11 -21.89 8.36
C GLU A 1071 -30.25 -21.35 9.56
N SER A 1072 -30.55 -20.27 10.36
CA SER A 1072 -31.59 -19.18 10.42
C SER A 1072 -31.33 -18.07 11.51
N SER A 1073 -31.95 -16.86 11.38
CA SER A 1073 -31.97 -15.62 12.27
C SER A 1073 -32.90 -15.73 13.53
N PRO A 1074 -33.51 -14.69 14.23
CA PRO A 1074 -33.56 -13.17 14.13
C PRO A 1074 -33.69 -12.31 15.46
N THR A 1075 -33.82 -10.95 15.39
CA THR A 1075 -34.96 -10.09 15.90
C THR A 1075 -34.59 -8.61 16.29
N ILE A 1076 -35.48 -7.64 15.98
CA ILE A 1076 -35.41 -6.16 16.18
C ILE A 1076 -36.14 -5.65 17.46
N GLN A 1077 -35.77 -4.47 18.00
CA GLN A 1077 -36.70 -3.59 18.75
C GLN A 1077 -36.37 -2.08 18.67
N GLN A 1078 -37.36 -1.20 18.84
CA GLN A 1078 -37.31 0.26 18.56
C GLN A 1078 -38.01 1.07 19.70
N ALA A 1079 -37.61 2.33 19.94
CA ALA A 1079 -38.15 3.22 21.01
C ALA A 1079 -38.10 4.73 20.60
N PRO A 1080 -38.80 5.68 21.30
CA PRO A 1080 -39.50 6.77 20.58
C PRO A 1080 -39.28 8.24 21.05
N ALA A 1081 -39.94 9.17 20.36
CA ALA A 1081 -39.77 10.64 20.36
C ALA A 1081 -40.32 11.47 21.56
N MET A 1082 -40.04 12.79 21.48
CA MET A 1082 -40.22 13.89 22.45
C MET A 1082 -41.65 14.19 23.00
N ASN A 1083 -41.73 15.10 23.98
CA ASN A 1083 -42.99 15.60 24.57
C ASN A 1083 -42.93 17.11 24.95
N ALA A 1084 -43.85 17.91 24.41
CA ALA A 1084 -43.81 19.38 24.42
C ALA A 1084 -44.45 20.03 25.68
N SER A 1085 -43.76 20.00 26.83
CA SER A 1085 -44.23 20.72 28.04
C SER A 1085 -43.13 21.33 28.94
N GLN A 1086 -41.85 21.28 28.55
CA GLN A 1086 -40.72 21.79 29.36
C GLN A 1086 -39.93 22.95 28.75
N ALA A 1087 -40.06 23.22 27.43
CA ALA A 1087 -39.31 24.29 26.74
C ALA A 1087 -39.61 25.71 27.26
N ALA A 1088 -40.89 26.06 27.40
CA ALA A 1088 -41.39 27.42 27.69
C ALA A 1088 -41.09 27.99 29.11
N ALA A 1089 -40.05 27.49 29.78
CA ALA A 1089 -39.51 28.01 31.03
C ALA A 1089 -37.97 28.12 31.03
N VAL A 1090 -37.31 27.73 29.92
CA VAL A 1090 -35.87 27.89 29.68
C VAL A 1090 -35.65 29.16 28.84
N ASP A 1091 -36.30 29.20 27.67
CA ASP A 1091 -36.59 30.34 26.76
C ASP A 1091 -36.09 31.73 27.23
N VAL A 1092 -36.83 32.38 28.13
CA VAL A 1092 -36.60 33.76 28.60
C VAL A 1092 -35.29 33.93 29.38
N ARG A 1093 -34.69 32.83 29.88
CA ARG A 1093 -33.51 32.87 30.75
C ARG A 1093 -32.20 32.77 29.97
N LEU A 1094 -32.23 32.20 28.76
CA LEU A 1094 -31.10 32.21 27.83
C LEU A 1094 -30.87 33.64 27.32
N ALA A 1095 -31.94 34.29 26.84
CA ALA A 1095 -31.93 35.65 26.32
C ALA A 1095 -31.59 36.77 27.35
N CYS A 1096 -31.69 36.52 28.67
CA CYS A 1096 -31.19 37.49 29.66
C CYS A 1096 -29.66 37.46 29.80
N ASN A 1097 -28.99 36.34 29.46
CA ASN A 1097 -27.56 36.14 29.76
C ASN A 1097 -26.63 36.43 28.57
N ALA A 1098 -27.10 36.25 27.33
CA ALA A 1098 -26.24 36.34 26.15
C ALA A 1098 -25.83 37.79 25.79
N PHE A 1099 -26.72 38.76 26.02
CA PHE A 1099 -26.55 40.13 25.50
C PHE A 1099 -25.61 41.05 26.31
N ASP A 1100 -25.04 40.59 27.42
CA ASP A 1100 -24.02 41.34 28.19
C ASP A 1100 -22.65 41.37 27.46
N ARG A 1101 -22.46 40.62 26.35
CA ARG A 1101 -21.22 40.63 25.53
C ARG A 1101 -21.22 41.60 24.33
N ILE A 1102 -22.37 42.04 23.82
CA ILE A 1102 -22.49 42.67 22.47
C ILE A 1102 -22.41 44.23 22.51
N ASP A 1103 -22.12 44.85 23.66
CA ASP A 1103 -22.17 46.32 23.84
C ASP A 1103 -20.95 47.07 23.25
N GLY A 1104 -20.81 47.04 21.91
CA GLY A 1104 -19.83 47.85 21.18
C GLY A 1104 -19.48 47.39 19.75
N GLY A 1105 -19.69 46.11 19.42
CA GLY A 1105 -19.13 45.48 18.22
C GLY A 1105 -19.64 46.04 16.89
N VAL A 1106 -20.96 46.12 16.70
CA VAL A 1106 -21.62 46.38 15.40
C VAL A 1106 -21.13 47.66 14.71
N GLN A 1107 -20.21 47.50 13.76
CA GLN A 1107 -19.71 48.56 12.88
C GLN A 1107 -20.58 48.73 11.63
N PHE A 1108 -20.24 49.77 10.86
CA PHE A 1108 -20.93 50.18 9.64
C PHE A 1108 -19.98 51.05 8.82
N LEU A 1109 -20.01 50.92 7.50
CA LEU A 1109 -19.19 51.72 6.58
C LEU A 1109 -19.31 53.24 6.82
N SER A 1110 -18.27 53.98 6.44
CA SER A 1110 -18.08 55.38 6.84
C SER A 1110 -19.22 56.30 6.38
N ASN A 1111 -19.92 56.94 7.33
CA ASN A 1111 -21.13 57.74 7.10
C ASN A 1111 -22.31 56.98 6.44
N SER A 1112 -22.21 55.66 6.29
CA SER A 1112 -23.22 54.75 5.73
C SER A 1112 -24.08 54.08 6.81
N ASP A 1113 -25.06 53.30 6.38
CA ASP A 1113 -25.87 52.38 7.20
C ASP A 1113 -25.78 50.92 6.76
N GLN A 1114 -24.98 50.63 5.72
CA GLN A 1114 -24.47 49.27 5.46
C GLN A 1114 -23.61 48.81 6.65
N LEU A 1115 -23.72 47.53 6.98
CA LEU A 1115 -22.86 46.83 7.94
C LEU A 1115 -21.45 46.62 7.33
N THR A 1116 -20.58 45.92 8.04
CA THR A 1116 -19.32 45.34 7.55
C THR A 1116 -19.39 43.82 7.75
N SER A 1117 -18.54 43.00 7.13
CA SER A 1117 -18.55 41.52 7.28
C SER A 1117 -18.38 41.09 8.76
N SER A 1118 -17.40 41.69 9.45
CA SER A 1118 -17.24 41.67 10.92
C SER A 1118 -18.44 42.18 11.75
N ALA A 1119 -19.49 42.71 11.11
CA ALA A 1119 -20.77 43.05 11.70
C ALA A 1119 -21.98 42.32 11.07
N LYS A 1120 -21.81 41.56 9.95
CA LYS A 1120 -22.65 40.41 9.54
C LYS A 1120 -22.50 39.36 10.69
N LEU A 1121 -21.30 38.81 10.88
CA LEU A 1121 -20.91 37.79 11.89
C LEU A 1121 -21.47 38.02 13.31
N ILE A 1122 -21.13 39.14 13.96
CA ILE A 1122 -21.57 39.49 15.34
C ILE A 1122 -23.12 39.55 15.47
N LEU A 1123 -23.84 39.71 14.35
CA LEU A 1123 -25.30 39.68 14.32
C LEU A 1123 -25.88 38.29 14.00
N THR A 1124 -25.13 37.40 13.34
CA THR A 1124 -25.50 35.97 13.15
C THR A 1124 -25.58 35.26 14.49
N ASP A 1125 -24.55 35.41 15.34
CA ASP A 1125 -24.55 35.06 16.77
C ASP A 1125 -25.84 35.52 17.48
N ALA A 1126 -26.10 36.83 17.38
CA ALA A 1126 -27.23 37.47 18.04
C ALA A 1126 -28.58 36.96 17.48
N ALA A 1127 -28.63 36.57 16.20
CA ALA A 1127 -29.78 35.96 15.58
C ALA A 1127 -30.00 34.54 16.10
N GLN A 1128 -28.99 33.68 16.08
CA GLN A 1128 -29.03 32.30 16.57
C GLN A 1128 -29.59 32.25 18.02
N LEU A 1129 -29.09 33.13 18.88
CA LEU A 1129 -29.52 33.31 20.27
C LEU A 1129 -30.97 33.84 20.42
N LEU A 1130 -31.51 34.56 19.42
CA LEU A 1130 -32.89 35.04 19.40
C LEU A 1130 -33.86 34.05 18.73
N ARG A 1131 -33.41 33.27 17.74
CA ARG A 1131 -34.08 32.08 17.19
C ARG A 1131 -34.35 31.08 18.32
N ALA A 1132 -33.37 30.90 19.22
CA ALA A 1132 -33.47 30.05 20.42
C ALA A 1132 -34.37 30.60 21.55
N ALA A 1133 -34.93 31.82 21.44
CA ALA A 1133 -35.73 32.45 22.50
C ALA A 1133 -36.94 33.26 21.96
N PRO A 1134 -37.85 32.64 21.17
CA PRO A 1134 -38.91 33.33 20.41
C PRO A 1134 -39.93 34.10 21.27
N GLY A 1135 -40.01 33.84 22.58
CA GLY A 1135 -40.84 34.61 23.51
C GLY A 1135 -40.30 36.01 23.88
N SER A 1136 -39.06 36.34 23.52
CA SER A 1136 -38.33 37.53 23.99
C SER A 1136 -38.50 38.76 23.08
N ARG A 1137 -38.53 39.97 23.66
CA ARG A 1137 -38.68 41.24 22.92
C ARG A 1137 -37.51 42.20 23.15
N ILE A 1138 -36.96 42.76 22.07
CA ILE A 1138 -35.72 43.55 22.06
C ILE A 1138 -35.97 44.94 21.42
N GLU A 1139 -35.36 45.98 21.98
CA GLU A 1139 -35.19 47.30 21.35
C GLU A 1139 -33.72 47.50 20.95
N VAL A 1140 -33.47 47.55 19.64
CA VAL A 1140 -32.17 47.81 19.02
C VAL A 1140 -31.94 49.31 18.93
N ARG A 1141 -30.87 49.82 19.54
CA ARG A 1141 -30.59 51.25 19.68
C ARG A 1141 -29.27 51.66 19.04
N ALA A 1142 -29.31 52.40 17.94
CA ALA A 1142 -28.08 52.93 17.36
C ALA A 1142 -27.81 54.39 17.78
N HIS A 1143 -26.53 54.68 17.99
CA HIS A 1143 -25.98 55.95 18.44
C HIS A 1143 -24.93 56.46 17.44
N THR A 1144 -24.69 57.76 17.43
CA THR A 1144 -23.63 58.39 16.62
C THR A 1144 -22.88 59.44 17.42
N ASP A 1145 -21.64 59.74 17.03
CA ASP A 1145 -20.86 60.81 17.64
C ASP A 1145 -21.34 62.22 17.20
N SER A 1146 -20.70 63.28 17.70
CA SER A 1146 -21.09 64.67 17.41
C SER A 1146 -20.48 65.28 16.12
N GLN A 1147 -19.98 64.48 15.19
CA GLN A 1147 -19.57 64.97 13.85
C GLN A 1147 -20.77 64.97 12.91
N GLY A 1148 -21.08 66.13 12.31
CA GLY A 1148 -22.22 66.30 11.42
C GLY A 1148 -23.22 67.34 11.95
N SER A 1149 -24.51 66.97 11.99
CA SER A 1149 -25.55 67.82 12.58
C SER A 1149 -26.64 66.97 13.21
N GLU A 1150 -27.15 67.39 14.37
CA GLU A 1150 -28.19 66.71 15.16
C GLU A 1150 -29.30 66.03 14.31
N SER A 1151 -29.78 66.69 13.26
CA SER A 1151 -30.81 66.14 12.35
C SER A 1151 -30.31 65.02 11.43
N ASN A 1152 -29.06 65.07 10.97
CA ASN A 1152 -28.45 64.01 10.16
C ASN A 1152 -28.05 62.84 11.05
N ASN A 1153 -27.42 63.13 12.19
CA ASN A 1153 -26.92 62.13 13.15
C ASN A 1153 -28.09 61.30 13.74
N LEU A 1154 -29.24 61.94 14.00
CA LEU A 1154 -30.51 61.29 14.37
C LEU A 1154 -31.21 60.57 13.20
N SER A 1155 -30.86 60.85 11.95
CA SER A 1155 -31.41 60.14 10.78
C SER A 1155 -30.57 58.92 10.41
N LEU A 1156 -29.24 59.06 10.37
CA LEU A 1156 -28.27 57.99 10.14
C LEU A 1156 -28.44 56.87 11.18
N SER A 1157 -28.47 57.20 12.46
CA SER A 1157 -28.73 56.24 13.54
C SER A 1157 -30.09 55.53 13.41
N LYS A 1158 -31.12 56.16 12.81
CA LYS A 1158 -32.41 55.48 12.58
C LYS A 1158 -32.39 54.51 11.41
N ARG A 1159 -31.44 54.64 10.48
CA ARG A 1159 -31.24 53.65 9.43
C ARG A 1159 -30.29 52.54 9.89
N ARG A 1160 -29.19 52.86 10.57
CA ARG A 1160 -28.31 51.87 11.24
C ARG A 1160 -29.09 50.92 12.16
N ALA A 1161 -29.96 51.46 13.03
CA ALA A 1161 -30.82 50.62 13.89
C ALA A 1161 -31.89 49.80 13.12
N ARG A 1162 -32.11 50.06 11.83
CA ARG A 1162 -32.98 49.27 10.95
C ARG A 1162 -32.22 48.23 10.14
N ALA A 1163 -31.04 48.56 9.61
CA ALA A 1163 -30.15 47.60 8.94
C ALA A 1163 -29.91 46.39 9.85
N VAL A 1164 -29.54 46.61 11.11
CA VAL A 1164 -29.42 45.56 12.14
C VAL A 1164 -30.71 44.75 12.34
N VAL A 1165 -31.89 45.37 12.25
CA VAL A 1165 -33.17 44.65 12.41
C VAL A 1165 -33.59 43.91 11.12
N ILE A 1166 -33.13 44.36 9.95
CA ILE A 1166 -33.33 43.68 8.67
C ILE A 1166 -32.41 42.45 8.61
N TYR A 1167 -31.12 42.61 8.95
CA TYR A 1167 -30.16 41.51 8.98
C TYR A 1167 -30.55 40.42 10.00
N LEU A 1168 -30.98 40.80 11.21
CA LEU A 1168 -31.54 39.83 12.16
C LEU A 1168 -32.83 39.16 11.65
N MET A 1169 -33.53 39.73 10.67
CA MET A 1169 -34.74 39.14 10.07
C MET A 1169 -34.45 38.23 8.87
N SER A 1170 -33.43 38.50 8.04
CA SER A 1170 -32.95 37.51 7.06
C SER A 1170 -32.41 36.29 7.81
N GLN A 1171 -31.62 36.52 8.87
CA GLN A 1171 -31.21 35.51 9.85
C GLN A 1171 -32.36 34.97 10.75
N GLY A 1172 -33.60 35.00 10.28
CA GLY A 1172 -34.73 34.22 10.80
C GLY A 1172 -35.38 34.67 12.11
N VAL A 1173 -34.97 35.79 12.72
CA VAL A 1173 -35.60 36.30 13.95
C VAL A 1173 -36.95 36.96 13.63
N LEU A 1174 -38.00 36.57 14.36
CA LEU A 1174 -39.35 37.04 14.07
C LEU A 1174 -39.49 38.55 14.33
N LEU A 1175 -40.01 39.28 13.33
CA LEU A 1175 -40.27 40.74 13.41
C LEU A 1175 -41.07 41.18 14.65
N GLU A 1176 -41.90 40.32 15.24
CA GLU A 1176 -42.63 40.67 16.48
C GLU A 1176 -41.80 40.66 17.77
N GLN A 1177 -40.57 40.14 17.71
CA GLN A 1177 -39.54 40.22 18.75
C GLN A 1177 -38.76 41.55 18.70
N LEU A 1178 -38.58 42.14 17.50
CA LEU A 1178 -37.60 43.22 17.27
C LEU A 1178 -38.22 44.64 17.22
N SER A 1179 -37.42 45.65 17.56
CA SER A 1179 -37.81 47.06 17.39
C SER A 1179 -36.61 48.02 17.23
N ALA A 1180 -36.59 48.79 16.14
CA ALA A 1180 -35.49 49.67 15.75
C ALA A 1180 -35.60 51.12 16.28
N ARG A 1181 -34.52 51.68 16.85
CA ARG A 1181 -34.54 53.05 17.42
C ARG A 1181 -33.22 53.82 17.39
N GLY A 1182 -33.07 54.75 16.45
CA GLY A 1182 -31.92 55.68 16.42
C GLY A 1182 -32.03 56.87 17.38
N TYR A 1183 -30.95 57.14 18.12
CA TYR A 1183 -30.85 58.24 19.12
C TYR A 1183 -29.92 59.40 18.72
N GLY A 1184 -29.09 59.22 17.69
CA GLY A 1184 -28.08 60.19 17.28
C GLY A 1184 -27.05 60.49 18.38
N GLU A 1185 -26.51 61.71 18.37
CA GLU A 1185 -25.54 62.22 19.37
C GLU A 1185 -26.12 62.50 20.77
N THR A 1186 -27.41 62.21 21.00
CA THR A 1186 -28.14 62.71 22.17
C THR A 1186 -27.87 61.95 23.48
N ILE A 1187 -27.24 60.77 23.41
CA ILE A 1187 -26.86 59.94 24.56
C ILE A 1187 -25.39 59.47 24.41
N PRO A 1188 -24.41 60.37 24.65
CA PRO A 1188 -23.00 60.01 24.66
C PRO A 1188 -22.61 59.35 25.98
N ILE A 1189 -21.81 58.29 25.89
CA ILE A 1189 -21.18 57.61 27.05
C ILE A 1189 -19.74 58.10 27.26
N ALA A 1190 -19.07 58.53 26.19
CA ALA A 1190 -17.69 58.97 26.17
C ALA A 1190 -17.54 60.42 25.65
N SER A 1191 -16.31 60.95 25.66
CA SER A 1191 -16.07 62.35 25.31
C SER A 1191 -15.85 62.55 23.80
N ASN A 1192 -16.84 63.17 23.13
CA ASN A 1192 -16.75 63.54 21.72
C ASN A 1192 -15.55 64.45 21.34
N SER A 1193 -14.80 64.98 22.31
CA SER A 1193 -13.60 65.78 22.04
C SER A 1193 -12.38 64.97 21.56
N THR A 1194 -12.32 63.67 21.82
CA THR A 1194 -11.19 62.80 21.37
C THR A 1194 -11.67 61.77 20.34
N SER A 1195 -10.74 61.10 19.66
CA SER A 1195 -11.05 60.13 18.58
C SER A 1195 -11.72 58.88 19.15
N GLU A 1196 -11.08 58.33 20.19
CA GLU A 1196 -11.48 57.18 20.99
C GLU A 1196 -12.85 57.43 21.66
N GLY A 1197 -13.03 58.60 22.27
CA GLY A 1197 -14.30 59.01 22.88
C GLY A 1197 -15.40 59.40 21.88
N ARG A 1198 -15.09 59.45 20.57
CA ARG A 1198 -16.10 59.46 19.50
C ARG A 1198 -16.42 58.05 19.03
N ALA A 1199 -15.43 57.15 18.91
CA ALA A 1199 -15.67 55.74 18.59
C ALA A 1199 -16.68 55.11 19.56
N GLN A 1200 -16.46 55.24 20.87
CA GLN A 1200 -17.40 54.76 21.91
C GLN A 1200 -18.81 55.40 21.88
N ASN A 1201 -19.02 56.49 21.13
CA ASN A 1201 -20.34 57.10 20.92
C ASN A 1201 -21.02 56.65 19.61
N ARG A 1202 -20.31 55.93 18.73
CA ARG A 1202 -20.86 55.22 17.56
C ARG A 1202 -21.02 53.74 17.94
N ARG A 1203 -22.19 53.35 18.43
CA ARG A 1203 -22.47 51.97 18.89
C ARG A 1203 -23.92 51.56 18.61
N VAL A 1204 -24.20 50.27 18.77
CA VAL A 1204 -25.56 49.71 18.86
C VAL A 1204 -25.73 49.07 20.25
N GLU A 1205 -26.84 49.32 20.93
CA GLU A 1205 -27.24 48.65 22.19
C GLU A 1205 -28.43 47.71 21.92
N PHE A 1206 -28.46 46.52 22.54
CA PHE A 1206 -29.60 45.60 22.52
C PHE A 1206 -30.30 45.59 23.90
N ILE A 1207 -31.61 45.82 23.93
CA ILE A 1207 -32.33 46.06 25.20
C ILE A 1207 -33.59 45.20 25.32
N VAL A 1208 -33.57 44.23 26.23
CA VAL A 1208 -34.73 43.37 26.55
C VAL A 1208 -35.88 44.19 27.19
N LEU A 1209 -37.08 44.08 26.62
CA LEU A 1209 -38.25 44.88 26.98
C LEU A 1209 -39.13 44.26 28.07
N ASP A 1210 -39.14 42.93 28.21
CA ASP A 1210 -39.97 42.19 29.19
C ASP A 1210 -39.31 42.13 30.59
N ASN A 1211 -39.14 43.32 31.15
CA ASN A 1211 -38.23 43.65 32.25
C ASN A 1211 -38.65 43.19 33.67
N ASP A 1212 -39.54 42.21 33.80
CA ASP A 1212 -39.99 41.66 35.10
C ASP A 1212 -39.23 40.37 35.51
N HIS A 1213 -38.33 39.85 34.65
CA HIS A 1213 -37.63 38.58 34.87
C HIS A 1213 -36.08 38.63 34.97
N CYS A 1214 -35.37 39.52 34.27
CA CYS A 1214 -33.89 39.59 34.31
C CYS A 1214 -33.30 40.29 35.57
N LEU A 1215 -34.05 40.43 36.68
CA LEU A 1215 -33.60 41.18 37.89
C LEU A 1215 -33.80 40.40 39.20
N ASN A 1216 -32.86 39.53 39.56
CA ASN A 1216 -32.58 39.12 40.96
C ASN A 1216 -31.13 38.67 41.14
N GLU A 1217 -30.49 39.20 42.20
CA GLU A 1217 -29.44 38.63 43.08
C GLU A 1217 -28.50 37.53 42.51
N ASP A 1218 -27.17 37.67 42.52
CA ASP A 1218 -26.30 38.64 43.21
C ASP A 1218 -24.91 38.75 42.52
N ARG A 1219 -23.96 39.48 43.11
CA ARG A 1219 -22.58 39.69 42.61
C ARG A 1219 -21.66 38.47 42.68
#